data_AF-A0A5M4D4S9-F1
#
_entry.id   AF-A0A5M4D4S9-F1
#
_cell.length_a   1.000
_cell.length_b   1.000
_cell.length_c   1.000
_cell.angle_alpha   90.00
_cell.angle_beta   90.00
_cell.angle_gamma   90.00
#
_symmetry.space_group_name_H-M   'P 1'
#
loop_
_entity.id
_entity.type
_entity.pdbx_description
1 polymer ?
#
loop_
_entity_poly.entity_id
_entity_poly.type
_entity_poly.pdbx_seq_one_letter_code
_entity_poly.pdbx_strand_id
1 'polypeptide(L)'
;MSEHNDNSQHMLPTGEPGAPEPGAGPAEDVLNVISQVEAQLEGLKKVHIERRKSERDLLARQEALSQREEELRAQFDLLARDLSVVEEERRRVEEQRRGVDEAAGQIQARRSEIEQIERDLERRGDEVAQQIKALEAARADASERSGKLELRAQQLEQAEARLAAQAEQLSERISELERSAREATEQWEGEARRAEQAERARAEADSAVLELRAELERVQGQAGRLGEGMQARDAEVSALEARAEDLARQTQSLRELLEQRERMLETAEEQRAELERQAAERIGALAEKLVQIEAAGAQAEAAADAQRRRIAELESQSAGLQSRIEQMHKAGAGGDDSLRRQTAALLARIEEQDREISGRDQVIADLHAKLKAAAENLPEVTGVLGSREVNDPRAAEALHKAISLNDQLQAKVHEQQAVLARLEKENRALREQTGKASRRIAAPDERDEFITLRRERLSRLRLALREQTRKVRRANALLQERFDQCERLLSRRAELAAAHQALQQQRERAGRAQARSATAGVMLAFAATLAVLLGLSWVLAEKISPGEYAASAAMEADITERALNEQELSEWQTYHEQLLEDPRFMETAADLLKRRGITTLATPGALDAYLDTSLTMESPADGKLNLELRGQGSTRTERVLDTLVVAMARAGNRTRGRRLDGATTVVVEPAAARRDPLDQTRLTCAGAIFGGGFLLTSGLGLVVWKRMAAAKSKFEHDQQLEALLAEARWTDPRINLDAPGAAAGSENGAGEQ
;
A
#
# COMPACT_ATOMS: atom_id res chain seq x y z
N MET A 1 -34.95 -99.97 72.11
CA MET A 1 -34.60 -99.92 73.54
C MET A 1 -35.93 -99.79 74.28
N SER A 2 -36.46 -100.85 74.91
CA SER A 2 -35.90 -101.58 76.09
C SER A 2 -36.29 -100.87 77.38
N GLU A 3 -36.87 -101.48 78.41
CA GLU A 3 -37.48 -102.81 78.63
C GLU A 3 -38.77 -102.59 79.49
N HIS A 4 -39.81 -103.44 79.58
CA HIS A 4 -39.90 -104.81 80.13
C HIS A 4 -39.44 -104.95 81.60
N ASN A 5 -40.38 -105.03 82.57
CA ASN A 5 -40.21 -105.90 83.75
C ASN A 5 -41.53 -106.20 84.48
N ASP A 6 -41.67 -107.41 85.00
CA ASP A 6 -42.68 -107.85 85.98
C ASP A 6 -42.14 -107.74 87.43
N ASN A 7 -43.01 -107.78 88.45
CA ASN A 7 -42.90 -108.79 89.53
C ASN A 7 -44.17 -108.90 90.43
N SER A 8 -44.22 -109.94 91.26
CA SER A 8 -45.43 -110.45 91.95
C SER A 8 -45.38 -110.46 93.49
N GLN A 9 -46.54 -110.30 94.15
CA GLN A 9 -47.04 -111.08 95.33
C GLN A 9 -48.43 -110.54 95.78
N HIS A 10 -49.50 -111.28 96.15
CA HIS A 10 -49.83 -112.71 96.41
C HIS A 10 -49.78 -113.23 97.87
N MET A 11 -50.94 -113.27 98.56
CA MET A 11 -51.40 -114.35 99.49
C MET A 11 -52.84 -114.11 100.05
N LEU A 12 -53.47 -115.17 100.58
CA LEU A 12 -54.81 -115.31 101.21
C LEU A 12 -54.64 -116.18 102.52
N PRO A 13 -55.64 -116.57 103.36
CA PRO A 13 -57.05 -116.92 103.07
C PRO A 13 -58.11 -116.68 104.21
N THR A 14 -59.22 -117.41 104.15
CA THR A 14 -60.44 -117.38 104.99
C THR A 14 -60.50 -118.47 106.09
N GLY A 15 -61.51 -118.42 106.96
CA GLY A 15 -61.89 -119.48 107.94
C GLY A 15 -63.31 -119.28 108.52
N GLU A 16 -64.01 -120.36 108.86
CA GLU A 16 -65.46 -120.40 109.20
C GLU A 16 -65.78 -121.25 110.48
N PRO A 17 -67.04 -121.55 110.90
CA PRO A 17 -67.43 -121.68 112.32
C PRO A 17 -67.74 -123.12 112.84
N GLY A 18 -68.16 -123.24 114.11
CA GLY A 18 -68.72 -124.48 114.70
C GLY A 18 -69.32 -124.36 116.12
N ALA A 19 -70.21 -125.30 116.48
CA ALA A 19 -70.88 -125.54 117.78
C ALA A 19 -71.31 -127.05 117.83
N PRO A 20 -72.18 -127.61 118.74
CA PRO A 20 -72.75 -127.20 120.05
C PRO A 20 -72.76 -128.36 121.13
N GLU A 21 -73.56 -128.22 122.22
CA GLU A 21 -74.27 -129.32 122.99
C GLU A 21 -73.46 -130.32 123.90
N PRO A 22 -74.08 -131.27 124.69
CA PRO A 22 -75.20 -131.14 125.67
C PRO A 22 -75.16 -132.04 126.96
N GLY A 23 -76.17 -131.93 127.85
CA GLY A 23 -76.75 -133.02 128.71
C GLY A 23 -76.11 -133.33 130.08
N ALA A 24 -76.62 -134.24 130.94
CA ALA A 24 -77.99 -134.77 131.22
C ALA A 24 -77.96 -135.74 132.46
N GLY A 25 -79.05 -135.97 133.22
CA GLY A 25 -79.16 -137.10 134.18
C GLY A 25 -80.23 -136.99 135.31
N PRO A 26 -80.81 -138.10 135.86
CA PRO A 26 -82.15 -138.04 136.52
C PRO A 26 -82.42 -138.82 137.85
N ALA A 27 -83.53 -138.44 138.50
CA ALA A 27 -84.54 -139.23 139.25
C ALA A 27 -84.22 -140.10 140.49
N GLU A 28 -84.89 -139.82 141.63
CA GLU A 28 -85.54 -140.83 142.51
C GLU A 28 -86.66 -140.26 143.43
N ASP A 29 -87.71 -141.06 143.67
CA ASP A 29 -88.75 -141.09 144.71
C ASP A 29 -89.33 -139.83 145.42
N VAL A 30 -90.42 -139.31 144.83
CA VAL A 30 -91.84 -139.34 145.31
C VAL A 30 -92.19 -139.11 146.81
N LEU A 31 -91.41 -139.57 147.79
CA LEU A 31 -91.72 -139.32 149.22
C LEU A 31 -91.27 -137.93 149.73
N ASN A 32 -90.43 -137.22 148.97
CA ASN A 32 -90.04 -135.84 149.27
C ASN A 32 -91.11 -134.78 148.95
N VAL A 33 -92.27 -135.15 148.40
CA VAL A 33 -93.26 -134.18 147.84
C VAL A 33 -93.78 -133.14 148.84
N ILE A 34 -93.72 -133.41 150.15
CA ILE A 34 -94.14 -132.44 151.19
C ILE A 34 -93.01 -131.45 151.58
N SER A 35 -91.74 -131.88 151.61
CA SER A 35 -90.60 -130.97 151.82
C SER A 35 -90.29 -130.12 150.57
N GLN A 36 -90.59 -130.66 149.40
CA GLN A 36 -90.26 -130.06 148.10
C GLN A 36 -91.05 -128.77 147.80
N VAL A 37 -92.24 -128.58 148.39
CA VAL A 37 -93.04 -127.35 148.20
C VAL A 37 -92.42 -126.15 148.90
N GLU A 38 -91.90 -126.31 150.13
CA GLU A 38 -91.21 -125.23 150.84
C GLU A 38 -89.87 -124.89 150.16
N ALA A 39 -89.11 -125.92 149.74
CA ALA A 39 -87.88 -125.74 148.98
C ALA A 39 -88.09 -125.02 147.63
N GLN A 40 -89.21 -125.28 146.93
CA GLN A 40 -89.54 -124.60 145.67
C GLN A 40 -89.88 -123.12 145.87
N LEU A 41 -90.45 -122.73 147.01
CA LEU A 41 -90.72 -121.31 147.33
C LEU A 41 -89.45 -120.51 147.65
N GLU A 42 -88.46 -121.12 148.29
CA GLU A 42 -87.13 -120.50 148.43
C GLU A 42 -86.35 -120.49 147.11
N GLY A 43 -86.42 -121.57 146.33
CA GLY A 43 -85.83 -121.66 145.00
C GLY A 43 -86.33 -120.56 144.07
N LEU A 44 -87.64 -120.32 144.02
CA LEU A 44 -88.23 -119.25 143.20
C LEU A 44 -87.79 -117.85 143.65
N LYS A 45 -87.66 -117.59 144.96
CA LYS A 45 -87.08 -116.33 145.46
C LYS A 45 -85.63 -116.15 145.01
N LYS A 46 -84.82 -117.21 145.10
CA LYS A 46 -83.40 -117.19 144.70
C LYS A 46 -83.25 -116.93 143.19
N VAL A 47 -84.03 -117.63 142.36
CA VAL A 47 -84.09 -117.42 140.90
C VAL A 47 -84.58 -116.00 140.55
N HIS A 48 -85.53 -115.42 141.30
CA HIS A 48 -85.93 -114.01 141.10
C HIS A 48 -84.84 -113.00 141.48
N ILE A 49 -84.02 -113.29 142.48
CA ILE A 49 -82.86 -112.45 142.86
C ILE A 49 -81.77 -112.57 141.78
N GLU A 50 -81.46 -113.79 141.33
CA GLU A 50 -80.47 -114.04 140.26
C GLU A 50 -80.92 -113.45 138.92
N ARG A 51 -82.20 -113.56 138.57
CA ARG A 51 -82.77 -112.92 137.37
C ARG A 51 -82.73 -111.39 137.45
N ARG A 52 -83.09 -110.79 138.58
CA ARG A 52 -82.94 -109.33 138.78
C ARG A 52 -81.48 -108.88 138.81
N LYS A 53 -80.55 -109.78 139.12
CA LYS A 53 -79.11 -109.50 139.00
C LYS A 53 -78.67 -109.57 137.54
N SER A 54 -79.01 -110.61 136.79
CA SER A 54 -78.65 -110.71 135.38
C SER A 54 -79.31 -109.63 134.51
N GLU A 55 -80.54 -109.21 134.81
CA GLU A 55 -81.21 -108.07 134.16
C GLU A 55 -80.44 -106.76 134.42
N ARG A 56 -79.89 -106.53 135.63
CA ARG A 56 -79.00 -105.39 135.91
C ARG A 56 -77.63 -105.52 135.24
N ASP A 57 -77.01 -106.70 135.29
CA ASP A 57 -75.70 -106.95 134.70
C ASP A 57 -75.77 -106.83 133.15
N LEU A 58 -76.92 -107.12 132.53
CA LEU A 58 -77.21 -106.86 131.12
C LEU A 58 -77.41 -105.37 130.83
N LEU A 59 -78.19 -104.65 131.65
CA LEU A 59 -78.36 -103.19 131.50
C LEU A 59 -77.02 -102.45 131.65
N ALA A 60 -76.22 -102.79 132.65
CA ALA A 60 -74.88 -102.20 132.85
C ALA A 60 -73.92 -102.52 131.69
N ARG A 61 -74.03 -103.70 131.06
CA ARG A 61 -73.31 -104.01 129.82
C ARG A 61 -73.82 -103.22 128.62
N GLN A 62 -75.12 -102.99 128.53
CA GLN A 62 -75.73 -102.21 127.46
C GLN A 62 -75.34 -100.73 127.56
N GLU A 63 -75.32 -100.16 128.77
CA GLU A 63 -74.82 -98.81 129.07
C GLU A 63 -73.31 -98.69 128.77
N ALA A 64 -72.50 -99.67 129.17
CA ALA A 64 -71.07 -99.69 128.85
C ALA A 64 -70.78 -99.83 127.34
N LEU A 65 -71.64 -100.55 126.61
CA LEU A 65 -71.54 -100.66 125.16
C LEU A 65 -71.99 -99.36 124.46
N SER A 66 -73.07 -98.71 124.90
CA SER A 66 -73.48 -97.42 124.33
C SER A 66 -72.45 -96.32 124.60
N GLN A 67 -71.88 -96.27 125.82
CA GLN A 67 -70.76 -95.37 126.13
C GLN A 67 -69.56 -95.61 125.20
N ARG A 68 -69.21 -96.88 124.93
CA ARG A 68 -68.09 -97.22 124.05
C ARG A 68 -68.40 -96.97 122.56
N GLU A 69 -69.66 -97.08 122.13
CA GLU A 69 -70.09 -96.62 120.81
C GLU A 69 -70.01 -95.09 120.69
N GLU A 70 -70.36 -94.35 121.74
CA GLU A 70 -70.22 -92.88 121.78
C GLU A 70 -68.75 -92.45 121.78
N GLU A 71 -67.87 -93.11 122.56
CA GLU A 71 -66.42 -92.93 122.50
C GLU A 71 -65.86 -93.18 121.10
N LEU A 72 -66.26 -94.29 120.45
CA LEU A 72 -65.80 -94.63 119.10
C LEU A 72 -66.32 -93.64 118.06
N ARG A 73 -67.58 -93.18 118.16
CA ARG A 73 -68.11 -92.12 117.28
C ARG A 73 -67.35 -90.80 117.47
N ALA A 74 -67.05 -90.41 118.71
CA ALA A 74 -66.23 -89.23 118.99
C ALA A 74 -64.80 -89.36 118.43
N GLN A 75 -64.21 -90.56 118.46
CA GLN A 75 -62.91 -90.84 117.81
C GLN A 75 -63.00 -90.79 116.28
N PHE A 76 -64.07 -91.31 115.67
CA PHE A 76 -64.30 -91.17 114.23
C PHE A 76 -64.53 -89.71 113.80
N ASP A 77 -65.29 -88.93 114.58
CA ASP A 77 -65.49 -87.50 114.34
C ASP A 77 -64.19 -86.68 114.47
N LEU A 78 -63.30 -87.05 115.41
CA LEU A 78 -61.96 -86.48 115.52
C LEU A 78 -61.10 -86.85 114.31
N LEU A 79 -61.02 -88.13 113.94
CA LEU A 79 -60.25 -88.58 112.78
C LEU A 79 -60.77 -88.00 111.45
N ALA A 80 -62.08 -87.78 111.31
CA ALA A 80 -62.66 -87.12 110.15
C ALA A 80 -62.27 -85.63 110.08
N ARG A 81 -62.20 -84.93 111.23
CA ARG A 81 -61.69 -83.55 111.29
C ARG A 81 -60.20 -83.50 110.94
N ASP A 82 -59.39 -84.35 111.56
CA ASP A 82 -57.95 -84.42 111.29
C ASP A 82 -57.65 -84.76 109.82
N LEU A 83 -58.43 -85.68 109.21
CA LEU A 83 -58.37 -85.97 107.78
C LEU A 83 -58.69 -84.73 106.94
N SER A 84 -59.77 -83.99 107.28
CA SER A 84 -60.12 -82.76 106.56
C SER A 84 -59.05 -81.67 106.65
N VAL A 85 -58.40 -81.53 107.81
CA VAL A 85 -57.25 -80.61 108.00
C VAL A 85 -56.04 -81.06 107.16
N VAL A 86 -55.76 -82.36 107.10
CA VAL A 86 -54.69 -82.90 106.23
C VAL A 86 -55.01 -82.74 104.75
N GLU A 87 -56.28 -82.82 104.33
CA GLU A 87 -56.70 -82.52 102.96
C GLU A 87 -56.60 -81.02 102.64
N GLU A 88 -56.99 -80.13 103.56
CA GLU A 88 -56.79 -78.68 103.39
C GLU A 88 -55.31 -78.31 103.30
N GLU A 89 -54.45 -78.82 104.18
CA GLU A 89 -53.01 -78.57 104.11
C GLU A 89 -52.36 -79.17 102.87
N ARG A 90 -52.83 -80.34 102.38
CA ARG A 90 -52.40 -80.86 101.07
C ARG A 90 -52.78 -79.92 99.93
N ARG A 91 -54.01 -79.38 99.92
CA ARG A 91 -54.43 -78.39 98.90
C ARG A 91 -53.59 -77.11 98.99
N ARG A 92 -53.33 -76.59 100.20
CA ARG A 92 -52.43 -75.43 100.41
C ARG A 92 -51.02 -75.70 99.90
N VAL A 93 -50.46 -76.89 100.13
CA VAL A 93 -49.13 -77.29 99.63
C VAL A 93 -49.12 -77.48 98.11
N GLU A 94 -50.19 -78.00 97.51
CA GLU A 94 -50.32 -78.11 96.05
C GLU A 94 -50.49 -76.73 95.37
N GLU A 95 -51.25 -75.82 95.97
CA GLU A 95 -51.38 -74.42 95.54
C GLU A 95 -50.05 -73.67 95.66
N GLN A 96 -49.33 -73.83 96.78
CA GLN A 96 -47.98 -73.28 96.95
C GLN A 96 -46.99 -73.85 95.93
N ARG A 97 -47.05 -75.15 95.62
CA ARG A 97 -46.21 -75.76 94.57
C ARG A 97 -46.51 -75.17 93.20
N ARG A 98 -47.79 -75.06 92.80
CA ARG A 98 -48.18 -74.39 91.54
C ARG A 98 -47.66 -72.95 91.48
N GLY A 99 -47.80 -72.19 92.56
CA GLY A 99 -47.25 -70.82 92.64
C GLY A 99 -45.72 -70.76 92.52
N VAL A 100 -45.00 -71.75 93.06
CA VAL A 100 -43.54 -71.88 92.90
C VAL A 100 -43.15 -72.28 91.48
N ASP A 101 -43.87 -73.22 90.86
CA ASP A 101 -43.64 -73.66 89.49
C ASP A 101 -43.95 -72.53 88.48
N GLU A 102 -45.02 -71.77 88.69
CA GLU A 102 -45.35 -70.56 87.93
C GLU A 102 -44.28 -69.47 88.10
N ALA A 103 -43.80 -69.23 89.33
CA ALA A 103 -42.71 -68.29 89.58
C ALA A 103 -41.39 -68.74 88.94
N ALA A 104 -41.07 -70.04 88.97
CA ALA A 104 -39.91 -70.60 88.29
C ALA A 104 -40.01 -70.43 86.76
N GLY A 105 -41.20 -70.67 86.18
CA GLY A 105 -41.47 -70.40 84.77
C GLY A 105 -41.30 -68.92 84.40
N GLN A 106 -41.79 -68.00 85.22
CA GLN A 106 -41.59 -66.55 85.03
C GLN A 106 -40.12 -66.12 85.14
N ILE A 107 -39.35 -66.72 86.07
CA ILE A 107 -37.91 -66.48 86.20
C ILE A 107 -37.16 -67.02 84.97
N GLN A 108 -37.53 -68.20 84.46
CA GLN A 108 -36.93 -68.78 83.26
C GLN A 108 -37.25 -67.95 82.00
N ALA A 109 -38.47 -67.44 81.86
CA ALA A 109 -38.86 -66.52 80.79
C ALA A 109 -38.05 -65.21 80.86
N ARG A 110 -38.01 -64.54 82.02
CA ARG A 110 -37.19 -63.33 82.20
C ARG A 110 -35.71 -63.55 81.95
N ARG A 111 -35.19 -64.74 82.28
CA ARG A 111 -33.81 -65.11 81.97
C ARG A 111 -33.59 -65.19 80.45
N SER A 112 -34.51 -65.81 79.69
CA SER A 112 -34.36 -65.86 78.23
C SER A 112 -34.56 -64.50 77.56
N GLU A 113 -35.36 -63.60 78.15
CA GLU A 113 -35.47 -62.19 77.74
C GLU A 113 -34.14 -61.44 77.98
N ILE A 114 -33.54 -61.58 79.17
CA ILE A 114 -32.24 -60.97 79.49
C ILE A 114 -31.14 -61.50 78.56
N GLU A 115 -31.06 -62.82 78.36
CA GLU A 115 -30.08 -63.42 77.45
C GLU A 115 -30.29 -63.00 75.98
N GLN A 116 -31.49 -62.58 75.56
CA GLN A 116 -31.73 -61.96 74.25
C GLN A 116 -31.26 -60.50 74.22
N ILE A 117 -31.57 -59.73 75.26
CA ILE A 117 -31.14 -58.32 75.40
C ILE A 117 -29.61 -58.22 75.46
N GLU A 118 -28.92 -59.13 76.15
CA GLU A 118 -27.45 -59.20 76.19
C GLU A 118 -26.87 -59.40 74.79
N ARG A 119 -27.38 -60.38 74.02
CA ARG A 119 -26.94 -60.63 72.63
C ARG A 119 -27.22 -59.46 71.68
N ASP A 120 -28.32 -58.73 71.88
CA ASP A 120 -28.64 -57.53 71.09
C ASP A 120 -27.81 -56.31 71.51
N LEU A 121 -27.35 -56.24 72.77
CA LEU A 121 -26.38 -55.25 73.21
C LEU A 121 -24.97 -55.57 72.70
N GLU A 122 -24.56 -56.83 72.66
CA GLU A 122 -23.31 -57.28 72.02
C GLU A 122 -23.28 -56.91 70.53
N ARG A 123 -24.34 -57.25 69.78
CA ARG A 123 -24.51 -56.88 68.36
C ARG A 123 -24.38 -55.37 68.14
N ARG A 124 -25.05 -54.56 68.96
CA ARG A 124 -24.96 -53.09 68.88
C ARG A 124 -23.57 -52.58 69.27
N GLY A 125 -22.88 -53.25 70.19
CA GLY A 125 -21.48 -52.98 70.52
C GLY A 125 -20.56 -53.20 69.31
N ASP A 126 -20.72 -54.32 68.62
CA ASP A 126 -19.97 -54.63 67.39
C ASP A 126 -20.32 -53.66 66.25
N GLU A 127 -21.59 -53.32 66.05
CA GLU A 127 -22.03 -52.31 65.07
C GLU A 127 -21.40 -50.94 65.34
N VAL A 128 -21.40 -50.48 66.59
CA VAL A 128 -20.76 -49.21 66.99
C VAL A 128 -19.24 -49.29 66.83
N ALA A 129 -18.60 -50.41 67.18
CA ALA A 129 -17.16 -50.61 66.98
C ALA A 129 -16.76 -50.63 65.49
N GLN A 130 -17.63 -51.14 64.60
CA GLN A 130 -17.46 -51.05 63.15
C GLN A 130 -17.66 -49.62 62.64
N GLN A 131 -18.67 -48.89 63.13
CA GLN A 131 -18.89 -47.49 62.78
C GLN A 131 -17.72 -46.58 63.20
N ILE A 132 -17.15 -46.80 64.39
CA ILE A 132 -15.96 -46.07 64.85
C ILE A 132 -14.78 -46.31 63.89
N LYS A 133 -14.47 -47.57 63.55
CA LYS A 133 -13.41 -47.91 62.59
C LYS A 133 -13.64 -47.30 61.21
N ALA A 134 -14.88 -47.26 60.74
CA ALA A 134 -15.24 -46.63 59.47
C ALA A 134 -15.06 -45.10 59.50
N LEU A 135 -15.38 -44.45 60.62
CA LEU A 135 -15.16 -43.01 60.82
C LEU A 135 -13.67 -42.67 60.96
N GLU A 136 -12.88 -43.52 61.62
CA GLU A 136 -11.42 -43.37 61.71
C GLU A 136 -10.75 -43.50 60.33
N ALA A 137 -11.16 -44.50 59.53
CA ALA A 137 -10.71 -44.64 58.15
C ALA A 137 -11.11 -43.43 57.29
N ALA A 138 -12.37 -42.99 57.36
CA ALA A 138 -12.84 -41.80 56.63
C ALA A 138 -12.11 -40.51 57.06
N ARG A 139 -11.70 -40.40 58.33
CA ARG A 139 -10.88 -39.29 58.84
C ARG A 139 -9.45 -39.34 58.31
N ALA A 140 -8.84 -40.51 58.21
CA ALA A 140 -7.52 -40.68 57.60
C ALA A 140 -7.56 -40.29 56.11
N ASP A 141 -8.55 -40.80 55.37
CA ASP A 141 -8.85 -40.43 53.97
C ASP A 141 -9.00 -38.92 53.78
N ALA A 142 -9.77 -38.26 54.66
CA ALA A 142 -9.96 -36.81 54.63
C ALA A 142 -8.65 -36.04 54.90
N SER A 143 -7.83 -36.52 55.85
CA SER A 143 -6.53 -35.93 56.17
C SER A 143 -5.54 -36.05 54.99
N GLU A 144 -5.52 -37.21 54.33
CA GLU A 144 -4.67 -37.42 53.15
C GLU A 144 -5.11 -36.53 51.96
N ARG A 145 -6.43 -36.38 51.78
CA ARG A 145 -7.00 -35.45 50.78
C ARG A 145 -6.65 -33.99 51.10
N SER A 146 -6.65 -33.57 52.37
CA SER A 146 -6.20 -32.23 52.77
C SER A 146 -4.74 -31.99 52.40
N GLY A 147 -3.82 -32.87 52.80
CA GLY A 147 -2.40 -32.74 52.45
C GLY A 147 -2.13 -32.75 50.94
N LYS A 148 -2.90 -33.54 50.18
CA LYS A 148 -2.86 -33.53 48.70
C LYS A 148 -3.39 -32.22 48.08
N LEU A 149 -4.33 -31.53 48.73
CA LEU A 149 -4.81 -30.22 48.30
C LEU A 149 -3.85 -29.10 48.70
N GLU A 150 -3.27 -29.14 49.89
CA GLU A 150 -2.22 -28.20 50.34
C GLU A 150 -0.99 -28.26 49.44
N LEU A 151 -0.51 -29.47 49.09
CA LEU A 151 0.59 -29.64 48.13
C LEU A 151 0.25 -29.07 46.75
N ARG A 152 -1.00 -29.22 46.29
CA ARG A 152 -1.46 -28.62 45.02
C ARG A 152 -1.57 -27.10 45.09
N ALA A 153 -1.98 -26.53 46.23
CA ALA A 153 -2.00 -25.09 46.44
C ALA A 153 -0.58 -24.51 46.37
N GLN A 154 0.39 -25.12 47.05
CA GLN A 154 1.81 -24.74 46.96
C GLN A 154 2.38 -24.89 45.54
N GLN A 155 1.96 -25.90 44.78
CA GLN A 155 2.35 -26.06 43.37
C GLN A 155 1.76 -24.97 42.46
N LEU A 156 0.52 -24.54 42.73
CA LEU A 156 -0.12 -23.43 42.00
C LEU A 156 0.53 -22.09 42.36
N GLU A 157 0.82 -21.82 43.63
CA GLU A 157 1.53 -20.62 44.09
C GLU A 157 2.94 -20.53 43.45
N GLN A 158 3.68 -21.64 43.38
CA GLN A 158 4.95 -21.71 42.66
C GLN A 158 4.81 -21.53 41.14
N ALA A 159 3.70 -21.96 40.54
CA ALA A 159 3.43 -21.74 39.13
C ALA A 159 3.07 -20.28 38.83
N GLU A 160 2.25 -19.66 39.67
CA GLU A 160 1.89 -18.24 39.59
C GLU A 160 3.12 -17.33 39.76
N ALA A 161 3.98 -17.61 40.73
CA ALA A 161 5.26 -16.89 40.90
C ALA A 161 6.18 -17.02 39.67
N ARG A 162 6.23 -18.19 39.02
CA ARG A 162 6.99 -18.38 37.77
C ARG A 162 6.37 -17.62 36.59
N LEU A 163 5.05 -17.60 36.48
CA LEU A 163 4.34 -16.85 35.44
C LEU A 163 4.49 -15.34 35.63
N ALA A 164 4.48 -14.85 36.86
CA ALA A 164 4.76 -13.44 37.19
C ALA A 164 6.17 -13.05 36.76
N ALA A 165 7.20 -13.83 37.14
CA ALA A 165 8.58 -13.59 36.72
C ALA A 165 8.77 -13.66 35.19
N GLN A 166 8.05 -14.54 34.49
CA GLN A 166 8.04 -14.59 33.03
C GLN A 166 7.35 -13.36 32.40
N ALA A 167 6.27 -12.86 33.00
CA ALA A 167 5.60 -11.63 32.55
C ALA A 167 6.49 -10.39 32.75
N GLU A 168 7.23 -10.33 33.87
CA GLU A 168 8.21 -9.28 34.14
C GLU A 168 9.34 -9.32 33.08
N GLN A 169 9.99 -10.47 32.87
CA GLN A 169 11.02 -10.67 31.85
C GLN A 169 10.54 -10.35 30.42
N LEU A 170 9.26 -10.62 30.10
CA LEU A 170 8.67 -10.25 28.82
C LEU A 170 8.43 -8.73 28.70
N SER A 171 8.04 -8.06 29.78
CA SER A 171 7.84 -6.60 29.77
C SER A 171 9.17 -5.83 29.70
N GLU A 172 10.22 -6.33 30.37
CA GLU A 172 11.60 -5.85 30.18
C GLU A 172 12.01 -5.95 28.71
N ARG A 173 11.89 -7.12 28.09
CA ARG A 173 12.21 -7.35 26.67
C ARG A 173 11.39 -6.50 25.71
N ILE A 174 10.13 -6.24 26.00
CA ILE A 174 9.31 -5.30 25.21
C ILE A 174 9.89 -3.89 25.32
N SER A 175 10.33 -3.45 26.51
CA SER A 175 10.97 -2.15 26.69
C SER A 175 12.33 -2.02 25.99
N GLU A 176 13.12 -3.10 25.93
CA GLU A 176 14.37 -3.17 25.18
C GLU A 176 14.11 -3.09 23.67
N LEU A 177 13.13 -3.86 23.17
CA LEU A 177 12.72 -3.82 21.76
C LEU A 177 12.20 -2.44 21.38
N GLU A 178 11.38 -1.79 22.22
CA GLU A 178 10.94 -0.42 22.00
C GLU A 178 12.09 0.60 21.96
N ARG A 179 13.11 0.46 22.80
CA ARG A 179 14.32 1.33 22.72
C ARG A 179 15.06 1.09 21.40
N SER A 180 15.33 -0.17 21.05
CA SER A 180 16.03 -0.51 19.79
C SER A 180 15.26 -0.06 18.54
N ALA A 181 13.93 -0.07 18.58
CA ALA A 181 13.08 0.43 17.49
C ALA A 181 13.15 1.95 17.38
N ARG A 182 13.18 2.68 18.51
CA ARG A 182 13.35 4.15 18.53
C ARG A 182 14.74 4.55 18.02
N GLU A 183 15.79 3.89 18.51
CA GLU A 183 17.17 4.07 18.05
C GLU A 183 17.30 3.81 16.54
N ALA A 184 16.65 2.75 16.03
CA ALA A 184 16.60 2.48 14.59
C ALA A 184 15.85 3.58 13.82
N THR A 185 14.72 4.09 14.32
CA THR A 185 14.02 5.22 13.65
C THR A 185 14.84 6.51 13.67
N GLU A 186 15.57 6.81 14.74
CA GLU A 186 16.48 7.96 14.80
C GLU A 186 17.66 7.81 13.83
N GLN A 187 18.18 6.58 13.64
CA GLN A 187 19.18 6.28 12.60
C GLN A 187 18.60 6.50 11.19
N TRP A 188 17.42 5.97 10.89
CA TRP A 188 16.76 6.16 9.59
C TRP A 188 16.43 7.64 9.31
N GLU A 189 15.98 8.41 10.31
CA GLU A 189 15.81 9.86 10.16
C GLU A 189 17.15 10.58 9.95
N GLY A 190 18.21 10.15 10.64
CA GLY A 190 19.56 10.68 10.45
C GLY A 190 20.09 10.43 9.03
N GLU A 191 19.84 9.25 8.46
CA GLU A 191 20.20 8.91 7.09
C GLU A 191 19.33 9.62 6.05
N ALA A 192 18.01 9.74 6.28
CA ALA A 192 17.13 10.52 5.42
C ALA A 192 17.56 12.00 5.35
N ARG A 193 17.93 12.62 6.49
CA ARG A 193 18.45 13.99 6.53
C ARG A 193 19.80 14.13 5.82
N ARG A 194 20.69 13.11 5.88
CA ARG A 194 21.94 13.07 5.11
C ARG A 194 21.68 12.93 3.60
N ALA A 195 20.68 12.12 3.21
CA ALA A 195 20.28 11.97 1.81
C ALA A 195 19.72 13.29 1.26
N GLU A 196 18.83 13.96 2.00
CA GLU A 196 18.31 15.27 1.62
C GLU A 196 19.42 16.33 1.50
N GLN A 197 20.40 16.34 2.42
CA GLN A 197 21.58 17.21 2.31
C GLN A 197 22.43 16.89 1.08
N ALA A 198 22.59 15.61 0.72
CA ALA A 198 23.32 15.19 -0.47
C ALA A 198 22.56 15.54 -1.77
N GLU A 199 21.22 15.49 -1.79
CA GLU A 199 20.42 15.94 -2.93
C GLU A 199 20.47 17.46 -3.11
N ARG A 200 20.41 18.24 -2.02
CA ARG A 200 20.62 19.70 -2.06
C ARG A 200 22.01 20.05 -2.59
N ALA A 201 23.06 19.40 -2.09
CA ALA A 201 24.43 19.60 -2.57
C ALA A 201 24.62 19.19 -4.04
N ARG A 202 23.88 18.18 -4.53
CA ARG A 202 23.83 17.84 -5.96
C ARG A 202 23.14 18.92 -6.79
N ALA A 203 21.98 19.42 -6.34
CA ALA A 203 21.27 20.50 -7.05
C ALA A 203 22.11 21.79 -7.11
N GLU A 204 22.84 22.12 -6.03
CA GLU A 204 23.83 23.21 -6.02
C GLU A 204 24.96 22.96 -7.03
N ALA A 205 25.56 21.76 -7.05
CA ALA A 205 26.60 21.39 -8.01
C ALA A 205 26.11 21.40 -9.47
N ASP A 206 24.91 20.89 -9.74
CA ASP A 206 24.30 20.92 -11.08
C ASP A 206 24.03 22.36 -11.54
N SER A 207 23.61 23.25 -10.63
CA SER A 207 23.45 24.68 -10.95
C SER A 207 24.79 25.34 -11.31
N ALA A 208 25.86 25.06 -10.55
CA ALA A 208 27.21 25.53 -10.87
C ALA A 208 27.74 24.96 -12.21
N VAL A 209 27.42 23.70 -12.55
CA VAL A 209 27.76 23.10 -13.86
C VAL A 209 27.00 23.79 -15.00
N LEU A 210 25.74 24.22 -14.79
CA LEU A 210 25.00 25.00 -15.77
C LEU A 210 25.57 26.42 -15.94
N GLU A 211 25.97 27.07 -14.85
CA GLU A 211 26.65 28.38 -14.91
C GLU A 211 27.99 28.29 -15.66
N LEU A 212 28.84 27.31 -15.32
CA LEU A 212 30.11 27.07 -16.01
C LEU A 212 29.94 26.73 -17.50
N ARG A 213 28.85 26.03 -17.88
CA ARG A 213 28.51 25.82 -19.30
C ARG A 213 28.11 27.13 -19.99
N ALA A 214 27.29 27.96 -19.36
CA ALA A 214 26.91 29.26 -19.90
C ALA A 214 28.11 30.21 -20.01
N GLU A 215 29.10 30.12 -19.11
CA GLU A 215 30.38 30.82 -19.25
C GLU A 215 31.24 30.27 -20.39
N LEU A 216 31.33 28.94 -20.52
CA LEU A 216 32.04 28.30 -21.63
C LEU A 216 31.44 28.70 -23.00
N GLU A 217 30.12 28.73 -23.13
CA GLU A 217 29.42 29.21 -24.33
C GLU A 217 29.69 30.69 -24.62
N ARG A 218 29.74 31.55 -23.58
CA ARG A 218 30.14 32.97 -23.73
C ARG A 218 31.58 33.11 -24.21
N VAL A 219 32.51 32.33 -23.66
CA VAL A 219 33.93 32.33 -24.04
C VAL A 219 34.12 31.78 -25.46
N GLN A 220 33.40 30.71 -25.84
CA GLN A 220 33.38 30.20 -27.21
C GLN A 220 32.79 31.22 -28.18
N GLY A 221 31.72 31.92 -27.81
CA GLY A 221 31.14 33.01 -28.60
C GLY A 221 32.08 34.23 -28.74
N GLN A 222 32.88 34.55 -27.72
CA GLN A 222 33.94 35.55 -27.81
C GLN A 222 35.08 35.10 -28.73
N ALA A 223 35.54 33.84 -28.59
CA ALA A 223 36.57 33.26 -29.45
C ALA A 223 36.12 33.18 -30.92
N GLY A 224 34.84 32.85 -31.17
CA GLY A 224 34.23 32.87 -32.50
C GLY A 224 34.28 34.26 -33.14
N ARG A 225 33.83 35.30 -32.42
CA ARG A 225 33.91 36.70 -32.89
C ARG A 225 35.34 37.20 -33.10
N LEU A 226 36.29 36.72 -32.29
CA LEU A 226 37.72 36.98 -32.50
C LEU A 226 38.23 36.27 -33.76
N GLY A 227 37.78 35.05 -34.04
CA GLY A 227 38.05 34.33 -35.28
C GLY A 227 37.48 35.03 -36.52
N GLU A 228 36.21 35.43 -36.49
CA GLU A 228 35.57 36.27 -37.53
C GLU A 228 36.33 37.60 -37.71
N GLY A 229 36.74 38.23 -36.61
CA GLY A 229 37.54 39.45 -36.62
C GLY A 229 38.93 39.27 -37.22
N MET A 230 39.59 38.13 -36.97
CA MET A 230 40.87 37.79 -37.62
C MET A 230 40.66 37.52 -39.12
N GLN A 231 39.67 36.72 -39.52
CA GLN A 231 39.34 36.49 -40.93
C GLN A 231 39.02 37.78 -41.69
N ALA A 232 38.32 38.73 -41.04
CA ALA A 232 38.08 40.06 -41.61
C ALA A 232 39.37 40.87 -41.77
N ARG A 233 40.32 40.77 -40.83
CA ARG A 233 41.65 41.40 -40.96
C ARG A 233 42.53 40.72 -42.00
N ASP A 234 42.49 39.40 -42.12
CA ASP A 234 43.21 38.66 -43.16
C ASP A 234 42.68 39.04 -44.55
N ALA A 235 41.36 39.20 -44.70
CA ALA A 235 40.73 39.72 -45.92
C ALA A 235 41.09 41.19 -46.21
N GLU A 236 41.18 42.05 -45.18
CA GLU A 236 41.72 43.42 -45.34
C GLU A 236 43.18 43.41 -45.78
N VAL A 237 44.02 42.52 -45.21
CA VAL A 237 45.43 42.37 -45.58
C VAL A 237 45.56 41.89 -47.03
N SER A 238 44.87 40.83 -47.44
CA SER A 238 44.86 40.39 -48.84
C SER A 238 44.35 41.46 -49.81
N ALA A 239 43.37 42.29 -49.40
CA ALA A 239 42.91 43.43 -50.19
C ALA A 239 43.93 44.59 -50.25
N LEU A 240 44.78 44.76 -49.24
CA LEU A 240 45.88 45.71 -49.24
C LEU A 240 47.08 45.18 -50.05
N GLU A 241 47.36 43.88 -50.01
CA GLU A 241 48.38 43.21 -50.83
C GLU A 241 48.02 43.28 -52.32
N ALA A 242 46.77 42.97 -52.70
CA ALA A 242 46.30 43.13 -54.07
C ALA A 242 46.40 44.59 -54.56
N ARG A 243 46.11 45.57 -53.70
CA ARG A 243 46.32 46.99 -54.01
C ARG A 243 47.80 47.36 -54.13
N ALA A 244 48.68 46.73 -53.34
CA ALA A 244 50.12 46.93 -53.44
C ALA A 244 50.67 46.33 -54.75
N GLU A 245 50.16 45.17 -55.20
CA GLU A 245 50.47 44.63 -56.54
C GLU A 245 49.98 45.55 -57.66
N ASP A 246 48.74 46.05 -57.61
CA ASP A 246 48.23 46.95 -58.64
C ASP A 246 48.97 48.31 -58.66
N LEU A 247 49.37 48.83 -57.49
CA LEU A 247 50.26 49.99 -57.41
C LEU A 247 51.66 49.67 -57.96
N ALA A 248 52.21 48.48 -57.71
CA ALA A 248 53.48 48.06 -58.29
C ALA A 248 53.39 47.99 -59.83
N ARG A 249 52.33 47.38 -60.38
CA ARG A 249 52.02 47.35 -61.83
C ARG A 249 51.88 48.75 -62.41
N GLN A 250 51.22 49.68 -61.70
CA GLN A 250 51.14 51.09 -62.11
C GLN A 250 52.52 51.78 -62.09
N THR A 251 53.37 51.53 -61.09
CA THR A 251 54.74 52.09 -61.11
C THR A 251 55.62 51.48 -62.20
N GLN A 252 55.39 50.21 -62.57
CA GLN A 252 56.08 49.58 -63.70
C GLN A 252 55.61 50.18 -65.03
N SER A 253 54.30 50.28 -65.29
CA SER A 253 53.81 50.87 -66.55
C SER A 253 54.15 52.37 -66.67
N LEU A 254 54.23 53.10 -65.57
CA LEU A 254 54.77 54.47 -65.55
C LEU A 254 56.27 54.53 -65.86
N ARG A 255 57.08 53.54 -65.46
CA ARG A 255 58.49 53.43 -65.88
C ARG A 255 58.61 53.08 -67.36
N GLU A 256 57.83 52.13 -67.84
CA GLU A 256 57.80 51.75 -69.27
C GLU A 256 57.36 52.94 -70.16
N LEU A 257 56.40 53.75 -69.70
CA LEU A 257 56.00 55.01 -70.35
C LEU A 257 57.08 56.11 -70.26
N LEU A 258 57.88 56.14 -69.20
CA LEU A 258 59.03 57.05 -69.09
C LEU A 258 60.15 56.63 -70.03
N GLU A 259 60.56 55.36 -70.05
CA GLU A 259 61.52 54.83 -71.02
C GLU A 259 61.05 55.04 -72.47
N GLN A 260 59.74 54.84 -72.74
CA GLN A 260 59.18 55.13 -74.06
C GLN A 260 59.27 56.62 -74.39
N ARG A 261 59.08 57.53 -73.42
CA ARG A 261 59.25 58.97 -73.63
C ARG A 261 60.71 59.38 -73.77
N GLU A 262 61.63 58.74 -73.07
CA GLU A 262 63.08 58.97 -73.21
C GLU A 262 63.54 58.55 -74.61
N ARG A 263 63.15 57.37 -75.10
CA ARG A 263 63.44 56.94 -76.49
C ARG A 263 62.75 57.82 -77.55
N MET A 264 61.56 58.37 -77.25
CA MET A 264 60.90 59.37 -78.10
C MET A 264 61.58 60.74 -78.06
N LEU A 265 62.33 61.06 -77.00
CA LEU A 265 63.17 62.27 -76.91
C LEU A 265 64.51 62.04 -77.63
N GLU A 266 65.17 60.90 -77.42
CA GLU A 266 66.39 60.52 -78.17
C GLU A 266 66.14 60.57 -79.67
N THR A 267 65.09 59.90 -80.16
CA THR A 267 64.74 59.93 -81.60
C THR A 267 64.27 61.30 -82.10
N ALA A 268 63.76 62.18 -81.23
CA ALA A 268 63.46 63.57 -81.58
C ALA A 268 64.74 64.45 -81.60
N GLU A 269 65.73 64.16 -80.76
CA GLU A 269 67.04 64.82 -80.77
C GLU A 269 67.89 64.34 -81.95
N GLU A 270 67.83 63.06 -82.34
CA GLU A 270 68.38 62.55 -83.60
C GLU A 270 67.74 63.23 -84.81
N GLN A 271 66.40 63.29 -84.88
CA GLN A 271 65.68 64.02 -85.94
C GLN A 271 66.04 65.50 -85.96
N ARG A 272 66.23 66.12 -84.80
CA ARG A 272 66.68 67.52 -84.70
C ARG A 272 68.11 67.69 -85.19
N ALA A 273 69.04 66.84 -84.79
CA ALA A 273 70.44 66.88 -85.24
C ALA A 273 70.55 66.64 -86.75
N GLU A 274 69.71 65.76 -87.30
CA GLU A 274 69.60 65.50 -88.74
C GLU A 274 68.96 66.70 -89.49
N LEU A 275 67.95 67.36 -88.92
CA LEU A 275 67.42 68.62 -89.46
C LEU A 275 68.43 69.78 -89.36
N GLU A 276 69.24 69.85 -88.31
CA GLU A 276 70.33 70.82 -88.17
C GLU A 276 71.46 70.54 -89.17
N ARG A 277 71.76 69.26 -89.47
CA ARG A 277 72.60 68.86 -90.61
C ARG A 277 72.03 69.30 -91.95
N GLN A 278 70.78 68.97 -92.24
CA GLN A 278 70.14 69.35 -93.51
C GLN A 278 69.98 70.86 -93.65
N ALA A 279 69.86 71.60 -92.54
CA ALA A 279 69.93 73.05 -92.52
C ALA A 279 71.35 73.55 -92.84
N ALA A 280 72.39 72.97 -92.23
CA ALA A 280 73.79 73.30 -92.51
C ALA A 280 74.18 72.99 -93.98
N GLU A 281 73.75 71.85 -94.53
CA GLU A 281 73.95 71.51 -95.95
C GLU A 281 73.20 72.47 -96.87
N ARG A 282 71.96 72.85 -96.56
CA ARG A 282 71.22 73.86 -97.33
C ARG A 282 71.86 75.23 -97.23
N ILE A 283 72.40 75.63 -96.08
CA ILE A 283 73.17 76.87 -95.90
C ILE A 283 74.47 76.81 -96.71
N GLY A 284 75.18 75.67 -96.72
CA GLY A 284 76.35 75.43 -97.57
C GLY A 284 76.03 75.55 -99.06
N ALA A 285 74.97 74.89 -99.52
CA ALA A 285 74.50 74.97 -100.91
C ALA A 285 73.96 76.37 -101.29
N LEU A 286 73.46 77.15 -100.33
CA LEU A 286 73.08 78.55 -100.53
C LEU A 286 74.30 79.48 -100.55
N ALA A 287 75.34 79.20 -99.75
CA ALA A 287 76.61 79.91 -99.80
C ALA A 287 77.38 79.62 -101.10
N GLU A 288 77.38 78.38 -101.57
CA GLU A 288 77.94 77.99 -102.87
C GLU A 288 77.16 78.65 -104.02
N LYS A 289 75.83 78.73 -103.93
CA LYS A 289 75.01 79.51 -104.87
C LYS A 289 75.26 81.02 -104.79
N LEU A 290 75.56 81.56 -103.61
CA LEU A 290 75.99 82.96 -103.47
C LEU A 290 77.33 83.20 -104.18
N VAL A 291 78.32 82.32 -104.00
CA VAL A 291 79.59 82.38 -104.75
C VAL A 291 79.37 82.23 -106.26
N GLN A 292 78.43 81.39 -106.70
CA GLN A 292 78.04 81.30 -108.12
C GLN A 292 77.33 82.57 -108.62
N ILE A 293 76.54 83.24 -107.78
CA ILE A 293 75.89 84.53 -108.08
C ILE A 293 76.91 85.68 -108.09
N GLU A 294 77.91 85.68 -107.21
CA GLU A 294 79.03 86.64 -107.22
C GLU A 294 79.93 86.42 -108.45
N ALA A 295 80.20 85.17 -108.83
CA ALA A 295 80.91 84.85 -110.07
C ALA A 295 80.11 85.25 -111.32
N ALA A 296 78.78 85.03 -111.33
CA ALA A 296 77.90 85.52 -112.38
C ALA A 296 77.80 87.06 -112.37
N GLY A 297 77.90 87.70 -111.21
CA GLY A 297 77.99 89.15 -111.04
C GLY A 297 79.26 89.71 -111.65
N ALA A 298 80.42 89.12 -111.37
CA ALA A 298 81.70 89.48 -111.99
C ALA A 298 81.69 89.26 -113.52
N GLN A 299 81.02 88.21 -114.00
CA GLN A 299 80.80 88.00 -115.45
C GLN A 299 79.83 89.04 -116.04
N ALA A 300 78.81 89.47 -115.29
CA ALA A 300 77.89 90.53 -115.69
C ALA A 300 78.56 91.91 -115.69
N GLU A 301 79.46 92.21 -114.75
CA GLU A 301 80.27 93.43 -114.75
C GLU A 301 81.30 93.42 -115.90
N ALA A 302 81.97 92.30 -116.16
CA ALA A 302 82.84 92.16 -117.33
C ALA A 302 82.06 92.34 -118.66
N ALA A 303 80.83 91.83 -118.72
CA ALA A 303 79.92 92.07 -119.84
C ALA A 303 79.44 93.53 -119.90
N ALA A 304 79.22 94.19 -118.75
CA ALA A 304 78.83 95.60 -118.67
C ALA A 304 79.97 96.53 -119.09
N ASP A 305 81.23 96.22 -118.79
CA ASP A 305 82.39 96.97 -119.28
C ASP A 305 82.67 96.72 -120.76
N ALA A 306 82.40 95.51 -121.27
CA ALA A 306 82.38 95.25 -122.71
C ALA A 306 81.26 96.03 -123.43
N GLN A 307 80.08 96.16 -122.80
CA GLN A 307 78.99 97.02 -123.27
C GLN A 307 79.37 98.51 -123.20
N ARG A 308 79.99 98.99 -122.10
CA ARG A 308 80.46 100.39 -121.95
C ARG A 308 81.48 100.79 -123.01
N ARG A 309 82.38 99.88 -123.42
CA ARG A 309 83.30 100.12 -124.55
C ARG A 309 82.55 100.28 -125.88
N ARG A 310 81.53 99.46 -126.14
CA ARG A 310 80.62 99.63 -127.29
C ARG A 310 79.74 100.88 -127.21
N ILE A 311 79.35 101.29 -126.00
CA ILE A 311 78.60 102.53 -125.77
C ILE A 311 79.49 103.73 -126.09
N ALA A 312 80.74 103.79 -125.64
CA ALA A 312 81.68 104.85 -126.02
C ALA A 312 81.93 104.90 -127.56
N GLU A 313 81.99 103.74 -128.21
CA GLU A 313 82.13 103.62 -129.67
C GLU A 313 80.87 104.08 -130.42
N LEU A 314 79.68 103.94 -129.81
CA LEU A 314 78.40 104.44 -130.32
C LEU A 314 78.10 105.90 -129.93
N GLU A 315 78.65 106.41 -128.83
CA GLU A 315 78.56 107.82 -128.40
C GLU A 315 79.37 108.71 -129.36
N SER A 316 80.49 108.18 -129.89
CA SER A 316 81.20 108.75 -131.03
C SER A 316 80.34 108.87 -132.32
N GLN A 317 79.19 108.19 -132.39
CA GLN A 317 78.31 108.14 -133.56
C GLN A 317 76.94 108.80 -133.29
N SER A 318 76.43 108.78 -132.05
CA SER A 318 75.17 109.42 -131.65
C SER A 318 75.30 110.94 -131.49
N ALA A 319 76.50 111.44 -131.19
CA ALA A 319 76.82 112.87 -131.19
C ALA A 319 76.53 113.57 -132.54
N GLY A 320 76.42 112.79 -133.64
CA GLY A 320 76.04 113.29 -134.96
C GLY A 320 74.52 113.33 -135.24
N LEU A 321 73.67 112.70 -134.41
CA LEU A 321 72.26 112.44 -134.79
C LEU A 321 71.18 112.66 -133.71
N GLN A 322 71.53 112.98 -132.46
CA GLN A 322 70.52 113.25 -131.40
C GLN A 322 70.38 114.72 -130.95
N SER A 323 70.80 115.67 -131.79
CA SER A 323 70.35 117.08 -131.74
C SER A 323 68.88 117.30 -132.14
N ARG A 324 68.05 116.25 -132.13
CA ARG A 324 66.79 116.20 -132.89
C ARG A 324 65.54 115.83 -132.10
N ILE A 325 65.66 115.05 -131.02
CA ILE A 325 64.52 114.54 -130.25
C ILE A 325 64.94 114.25 -128.79
N GLU A 326 64.72 115.05 -127.74
CA GLU A 326 64.21 116.42 -127.50
C GLU A 326 62.80 116.81 -127.98
N GLN A 327 62.06 115.89 -128.60
CA GLN A 327 60.64 116.06 -128.90
C GLN A 327 59.87 114.77 -128.65
N MET A 328 59.47 114.57 -127.38
CA MET A 328 58.20 114.00 -126.89
C MET A 328 58.41 113.38 -125.50
N HIS A 329 57.90 114.04 -124.46
CA HIS A 329 58.19 113.78 -123.05
C HIS A 329 56.85 113.66 -122.26
N LYS A 330 56.76 112.77 -121.25
CA LYS A 330 55.65 112.61 -120.23
C LYS A 330 54.38 111.85 -120.73
N ALA A 331 53.52 111.16 -119.94
CA ALA A 331 53.34 110.78 -118.50
C ALA A 331 52.69 109.34 -118.41
N GLY A 332 52.18 108.69 -117.32
CA GLY A 332 51.91 108.95 -115.88
C GLY A 332 50.40 109.16 -115.53
N ALA A 333 49.75 108.63 -114.47
CA ALA A 333 50.06 107.62 -113.40
C ALA A 333 48.76 107.19 -112.60
N GLY A 334 48.81 106.20 -111.68
CA GLY A 334 47.71 105.73 -110.77
C GLY A 334 48.14 104.51 -109.89
N GLY A 335 47.40 103.90 -108.93
CA GLY A 335 46.05 104.05 -108.32
C GLY A 335 45.81 103.01 -107.16
N ASP A 336 44.69 103.02 -106.41
CA ASP A 336 44.42 102.18 -105.18
C ASP A 336 42.89 101.89 -104.92
N ASP A 337 42.56 101.11 -103.85
CA ASP A 337 41.29 100.93 -103.08
C ASP A 337 40.55 99.56 -103.13
N SER A 338 40.56 98.76 -102.04
CA SER A 338 39.64 97.59 -101.89
C SER A 338 39.36 96.99 -100.48
N LEU A 339 40.09 97.33 -99.40
CA LEU A 339 40.08 96.61 -98.11
C LEU A 339 38.78 96.66 -97.26
N ARG A 340 37.66 97.18 -97.79
CA ARG A 340 36.42 97.44 -97.03
C ARG A 340 35.36 96.31 -97.05
N ARG A 341 35.64 95.13 -97.60
CA ARG A 341 34.60 94.11 -97.91
C ARG A 341 34.46 92.90 -96.97
N GLN A 342 35.35 92.68 -96.00
CA GLN A 342 35.43 91.38 -95.29
C GLN A 342 34.65 91.26 -93.97
N THR A 343 34.09 92.33 -93.40
CA THR A 343 33.53 92.32 -92.03
C THR A 343 32.06 91.91 -91.89
N ALA A 344 31.33 91.67 -92.97
CA ALA A 344 29.87 91.41 -92.93
C ALA A 344 29.45 89.93 -92.89
N ALA A 345 30.37 88.98 -93.09
CA ALA A 345 30.02 87.60 -93.49
C ALA A 345 29.85 86.58 -92.33
N LEU A 346 30.06 86.97 -91.07
CA LEU A 346 30.19 86.00 -89.96
C LEU A 346 28.95 85.84 -89.05
N LEU A 347 27.93 86.69 -89.16
CA LEU A 347 26.76 86.66 -88.26
C LEU A 347 25.64 85.70 -88.70
N ALA A 348 25.60 85.28 -89.96
CA ALA A 348 24.49 84.50 -90.51
C ALA A 348 24.52 82.98 -90.19
N ARG A 349 25.54 82.49 -89.47
CA ARG A 349 25.83 81.04 -89.33
C ARG A 349 25.42 80.43 -87.97
N ILE A 350 24.75 81.20 -87.12
CA ILE A 350 24.36 80.77 -85.75
C ILE A 350 22.88 80.36 -85.70
N GLU A 351 21.99 81.07 -86.40
CA GLU A 351 20.53 80.85 -86.38
C GLU A 351 20.05 79.55 -87.08
N GLU A 352 20.95 78.77 -87.65
CA GLU A 352 20.62 77.53 -88.37
C GLU A 352 20.59 76.30 -87.44
N GLN A 353 21.30 76.33 -86.31
CA GLN A 353 21.46 75.17 -85.42
C GLN A 353 20.26 74.92 -84.48
N ASP A 354 19.51 75.97 -84.10
CA ASP A 354 18.38 75.86 -83.17
C ASP A 354 17.18 75.08 -83.75
N ARG A 355 17.10 74.91 -85.08
CA ARG A 355 15.97 74.23 -85.74
C ARG A 355 16.04 72.70 -85.70
N GLU A 356 17.20 72.10 -85.46
CA GLU A 356 17.32 70.63 -85.34
C GLU A 356 16.76 70.07 -84.02
N ILE A 357 16.61 70.91 -83.00
CA ILE A 357 16.30 70.46 -81.64
C ILE A 357 14.84 69.99 -81.52
N SER A 358 13.88 70.79 -82.01
CA SER A 358 12.44 70.49 -81.92
C SER A 358 11.97 69.25 -82.71
N GLY A 359 12.82 68.68 -83.57
CA GLY A 359 12.52 67.44 -84.28
C GLY A 359 12.60 66.17 -83.41
N ARG A 360 13.23 66.25 -82.22
CA ARG A 360 13.57 65.07 -81.41
C ARG A 360 12.46 64.63 -80.44
N ASP A 361 11.60 65.55 -80.02
CA ASP A 361 10.56 65.27 -79.01
C ASP A 361 9.45 64.33 -79.53
N GLN A 362 9.13 64.36 -80.82
CA GLN A 362 8.12 63.46 -81.41
C GLN A 362 8.54 61.98 -81.38
N VAL A 363 9.85 61.69 -81.39
CA VAL A 363 10.39 60.32 -81.34
C VAL A 363 10.19 59.69 -79.95
N ILE A 364 10.13 60.50 -78.89
CA ILE A 364 10.02 60.03 -77.50
C ILE A 364 8.63 59.42 -77.24
N ALA A 365 7.57 60.00 -77.81
CA ALA A 365 6.20 59.50 -77.66
C ALA A 365 6.00 58.09 -78.24
N ASP A 366 6.56 57.84 -79.43
CA ASP A 366 6.46 56.57 -80.16
C ASP A 366 7.26 55.42 -79.49
N LEU A 367 8.29 55.75 -78.70
CA LEU A 367 9.05 54.77 -77.92
C LEU A 367 8.27 54.28 -76.68
N HIS A 368 7.48 55.14 -76.02
CA HIS A 368 6.65 54.72 -74.87
C HIS A 368 5.56 53.71 -75.24
N ALA A 369 4.99 53.79 -76.45
CA ALA A 369 4.04 52.79 -76.94
C ALA A 369 4.67 51.40 -77.10
N LYS A 370 5.89 51.36 -77.64
CA LYS A 370 6.63 50.11 -77.94
C LYS A 370 7.16 49.42 -76.68
N LEU A 371 7.55 50.19 -75.67
CA LEU A 371 8.02 49.67 -74.38
C LEU A 371 6.91 48.91 -73.63
N LYS A 372 5.65 49.38 -73.72
CA LYS A 372 4.51 48.68 -73.10
C LYS A 372 4.23 47.33 -73.76
N ALA A 373 4.27 47.27 -75.09
CA ALA A 373 4.08 46.03 -75.85
C ALA A 373 5.21 45.00 -75.61
N ALA A 374 6.42 45.45 -75.27
CA ALA A 374 7.53 44.54 -74.92
C ALA A 374 7.34 43.84 -73.56
N ALA A 375 6.70 44.51 -72.59
CA ALA A 375 6.49 43.97 -71.24
C ALA A 375 5.44 42.84 -71.19
N GLU A 376 4.43 42.89 -72.05
CA GLU A 376 3.32 41.91 -72.06
C GLU A 376 3.73 40.55 -72.65
N ASN A 377 4.80 40.49 -73.46
CA ASN A 377 5.29 39.26 -74.12
C ASN A 377 6.36 38.48 -73.32
N LEU A 378 6.76 38.98 -72.15
CA LEU A 378 7.84 38.40 -71.33
C LEU A 378 7.54 37.02 -70.68
N PRO A 379 6.28 36.63 -70.35
CA PRO A 379 5.98 35.31 -69.78
C PRO A 379 6.19 34.13 -70.72
N GLU A 380 6.06 34.31 -72.04
CA GLU A 380 6.14 33.19 -72.99
C GLU A 380 7.58 32.72 -73.24
N VAL A 381 8.56 33.64 -73.13
CA VAL A 381 9.97 33.35 -73.42
C VAL A 381 10.64 32.54 -72.30
N THR A 382 10.25 32.76 -71.04
CA THR A 382 10.81 32.01 -69.89
C THR A 382 10.35 30.55 -69.84
N GLY A 383 9.18 30.22 -70.40
CA GLY A 383 8.68 28.85 -70.46
C GLY A 383 9.46 27.91 -71.40
N VAL A 384 10.17 28.46 -72.41
CA VAL A 384 10.85 27.66 -73.45
C VAL A 384 12.30 27.30 -73.08
N LEU A 385 12.92 28.03 -72.14
CA LEU A 385 14.32 27.84 -71.76
C LEU A 385 14.56 26.76 -70.69
N GLY A 386 13.51 26.10 -70.20
CA GLY A 386 13.62 25.09 -69.14
C GLY A 386 14.05 23.69 -69.60
N SER A 387 14.10 23.40 -70.92
CA SER A 387 14.16 22.00 -71.39
C SER A 387 14.77 21.78 -72.80
N ARG A 388 15.89 22.43 -73.12
CA ARG A 388 16.79 21.93 -74.19
C ARG A 388 18.24 22.41 -74.06
N GLU A 389 19.17 21.54 -74.45
CA GLU A 389 20.61 21.77 -74.33
C GLU A 389 21.10 22.87 -75.29
N VAL A 390 22.02 23.71 -74.82
CA VAL A 390 22.44 24.93 -75.52
C VAL A 390 23.68 24.67 -76.38
N ASN A 391 23.48 24.65 -77.70
CA ASN A 391 24.57 24.77 -78.69
C ASN A 391 24.11 25.37 -80.04
N ASP A 392 23.01 26.15 -80.04
CA ASP A 392 22.56 26.90 -81.22
C ASP A 392 23.03 28.37 -81.14
N PRO A 393 23.91 28.85 -82.04
CA PRO A 393 24.44 30.21 -81.99
C PRO A 393 23.39 31.31 -82.16
N ARG A 394 22.17 30.99 -82.66
CA ARG A 394 21.07 31.96 -82.74
C ARG A 394 20.51 32.34 -81.37
N ALA A 395 20.58 31.44 -80.40
CA ALA A 395 20.22 31.76 -79.01
C ALA A 395 21.18 32.79 -78.41
N ALA A 396 22.47 32.69 -78.69
CA ALA A 396 23.48 33.65 -78.22
C ALA A 396 23.23 35.05 -78.80
N GLU A 397 22.91 35.18 -80.10
CA GLU A 397 22.63 36.49 -80.72
C GLU A 397 21.36 37.15 -80.14
N ALA A 398 20.31 36.37 -79.86
CA ALA A 398 19.09 36.86 -79.21
C ALA A 398 19.38 37.33 -77.76
N LEU A 399 20.19 36.58 -77.02
CA LEU A 399 20.57 36.91 -75.63
C LEU A 399 21.48 38.15 -75.58
N HIS A 400 22.39 38.32 -76.54
CA HIS A 400 23.23 39.52 -76.65
C HIS A 400 22.39 40.78 -77.00
N LYS A 401 21.40 40.65 -77.89
CA LYS A 401 20.41 41.72 -78.14
C LYS A 401 19.60 42.05 -76.88
N ALA A 402 19.12 41.05 -76.14
CA ALA A 402 18.39 41.25 -74.89
C ALA A 402 19.22 41.97 -73.81
N ILE A 403 20.51 41.62 -73.65
CA ILE A 403 21.44 42.32 -72.74
C ILE A 403 21.60 43.79 -73.18
N SER A 404 21.92 44.05 -74.44
CA SER A 404 22.12 45.43 -74.93
C SER A 404 20.89 46.33 -74.77
N LEU A 405 19.69 45.75 -74.76
CA LEU A 405 18.42 46.46 -74.55
C LEU A 405 18.15 46.68 -73.06
N ASN A 406 18.57 45.74 -72.19
CA ASN A 406 18.55 45.91 -70.73
C ASN A 406 19.51 47.03 -70.28
N ASP A 407 20.74 47.08 -70.80
CA ASP A 407 21.72 48.12 -70.49
C ASP A 407 21.20 49.52 -70.87
N GLN A 408 20.54 49.64 -72.04
CA GLN A 408 19.90 50.89 -72.49
C GLN A 408 18.68 51.29 -71.64
N LEU A 409 17.99 50.34 -71.02
CA LEU A 409 16.91 50.61 -70.07
C LEU A 409 17.46 51.03 -68.70
N GLN A 410 18.52 50.41 -68.20
CA GLN A 410 19.17 50.78 -66.94
C GLN A 410 19.75 52.20 -66.99
N ALA A 411 20.36 52.60 -68.12
CA ALA A 411 20.80 53.97 -68.35
C ALA A 411 19.66 55.00 -68.17
N LYS A 412 18.46 54.71 -68.71
CA LYS A 412 17.28 55.58 -68.59
C LYS A 412 16.63 55.55 -67.20
N VAL A 413 16.75 54.45 -66.45
CA VAL A 413 16.33 54.39 -65.04
C VAL A 413 17.18 55.34 -64.19
N HIS A 414 18.49 55.37 -64.39
CA HIS A 414 19.37 56.32 -63.69
C HIS A 414 19.09 57.79 -64.07
N GLU A 415 18.77 58.06 -65.34
CA GLU A 415 18.33 59.39 -65.79
C GLU A 415 17.05 59.86 -65.07
N GLN A 416 16.06 58.98 -64.90
CA GLN A 416 14.83 59.32 -64.16
C GLN A 416 15.04 59.43 -62.63
N GLN A 417 15.97 58.66 -62.05
CA GLN A 417 16.35 58.81 -60.64
C GLN A 417 16.96 60.19 -60.35
N ALA A 418 17.72 60.76 -61.29
CA ALA A 418 18.25 62.12 -61.16
C ALA A 418 17.13 63.20 -61.15
N VAL A 419 16.00 62.96 -61.84
CA VAL A 419 14.83 63.86 -61.83
C VAL A 419 14.09 63.80 -60.49
N LEU A 420 13.95 62.62 -59.87
CA LEU A 420 13.34 62.49 -58.54
C LEU A 420 14.14 63.25 -57.46
N ALA A 421 15.47 63.17 -57.51
CA ALA A 421 16.35 63.93 -56.60
C ALA A 421 16.23 65.46 -56.76
N ARG A 422 15.70 65.96 -57.88
CA ARG A 422 15.39 67.38 -58.11
C ARG A 422 14.06 67.78 -57.44
N LEU A 423 13.02 66.94 -57.57
CA LEU A 423 11.70 67.16 -56.96
C LEU A 423 11.72 67.07 -55.41
N GLU A 424 12.63 66.28 -54.84
CA GLU A 424 12.84 66.26 -53.39
C GLU A 424 13.39 67.59 -52.84
N LYS A 425 14.24 68.30 -53.60
CA LYS A 425 14.76 69.61 -53.18
C LYS A 425 13.66 70.66 -53.14
N GLU A 426 12.74 70.65 -54.10
CA GLU A 426 11.59 71.56 -54.15
C GLU A 426 10.61 71.29 -52.99
N ASN A 427 10.39 70.02 -52.62
CA ASN A 427 9.58 69.66 -51.45
C ASN A 427 10.18 70.12 -50.11
N ARG A 428 11.52 70.22 -49.99
CA ARG A 428 12.15 70.78 -48.79
C ARG A 428 11.95 72.30 -48.69
N ALA A 429 12.07 73.03 -49.80
CA ALA A 429 11.83 74.48 -49.84
C ALA A 429 10.42 74.88 -49.40
N LEU A 430 9.39 74.11 -49.79
CA LEU A 430 7.99 74.35 -49.39
C LEU A 430 7.76 74.18 -47.87
N ARG A 431 8.52 73.29 -47.20
CA ARG A 431 8.40 73.07 -45.74
C ARG A 431 9.07 74.17 -44.92
N GLU A 432 10.04 74.89 -45.47
CA GLU A 432 10.66 76.05 -44.80
C GLU A 432 9.79 77.33 -44.84
N GLN A 433 8.82 77.40 -45.75
CA GLN A 433 7.87 78.51 -45.82
C GLN A 433 6.76 78.41 -44.76
N THR A 434 6.27 77.22 -44.43
CA THR A 434 5.19 77.03 -43.45
C THR A 434 5.63 77.15 -41.99
N GLY A 435 6.93 76.95 -41.69
CA GLY A 435 7.47 77.01 -40.32
C GLY A 435 7.56 78.40 -39.68
N LYS A 436 7.26 79.50 -40.40
CA LYS A 436 7.56 80.88 -39.96
C LYS A 436 6.36 81.68 -39.43
N ALA A 437 5.16 81.08 -39.32
CA ALA A 437 3.90 81.81 -39.16
C ALA A 437 3.20 81.76 -37.77
N SER A 438 3.81 81.19 -36.71
CA SER A 438 3.05 80.83 -35.48
C SER A 438 3.70 81.15 -34.12
N ARG A 439 4.33 82.32 -33.92
CA ARG A 439 4.75 82.79 -32.57
C ARG A 439 4.75 84.34 -32.40
N ARG A 440 3.69 84.94 -31.77
CA ARG A 440 3.74 86.08 -30.80
C ARG A 440 2.36 86.67 -30.38
N ILE A 441 1.91 86.34 -29.16
CA ILE A 441 1.31 87.15 -28.05
C ILE A 441 0.60 88.52 -28.36
N ALA A 442 -0.65 88.74 -27.87
CA ALA A 442 -1.18 89.94 -27.14
C ALA A 442 -2.73 89.95 -26.90
N ALA A 443 -3.24 90.88 -26.06
CA ALA A 443 -4.66 91.22 -25.70
C ALA A 443 -4.73 92.73 -25.28
N PRO A 444 -5.76 93.33 -24.59
CA PRO A 444 -7.21 93.06 -24.34
C PRO A 444 -8.12 94.32 -24.65
N ASP A 445 -9.40 94.40 -24.20
CA ASP A 445 -10.08 95.68 -23.79
C ASP A 445 -11.42 95.50 -22.98
N GLU A 446 -12.00 96.61 -22.48
CA GLU A 446 -13.05 96.73 -21.42
C GLU A 446 -14.52 97.03 -21.86
N ARG A 447 -15.48 96.85 -20.92
CA ARG A 447 -16.64 97.74 -20.57
C ARG A 447 -17.69 97.04 -19.68
N ASP A 448 -17.99 97.56 -18.48
CA ASP A 448 -19.05 97.03 -17.59
C ASP A 448 -19.63 98.08 -16.61
N GLU A 449 -20.89 97.89 -16.17
CA GLU A 449 -21.46 98.32 -14.86
C GLU A 449 -22.98 98.01 -14.77
N PHE A 450 -23.74 98.31 -15.83
CA PHE A 450 -25.22 98.45 -15.76
C PHE A 450 -26.01 97.13 -15.58
N ILE A 451 -25.36 95.97 -15.60
CA ILE A 451 -26.00 94.63 -15.60
C ILE A 451 -26.33 94.14 -14.17
N THR A 452 -25.63 94.66 -13.16
CA THR A 452 -25.63 94.14 -11.78
C THR A 452 -26.99 94.19 -11.09
N LEU A 453 -27.59 95.39 -11.00
CA LEU A 453 -28.77 95.68 -10.16
C LEU A 453 -30.04 94.87 -10.53
N ARG A 454 -30.17 94.38 -11.77
CA ARG A 454 -31.38 93.65 -12.21
C ARG A 454 -31.45 92.21 -11.66
N ARG A 455 -30.33 91.62 -11.26
CA ARG A 455 -30.26 90.18 -10.90
C ARG A 455 -30.81 89.86 -9.50
N GLU A 456 -30.69 90.78 -8.54
CA GLU A 456 -31.04 90.53 -7.13
C GLU A 456 -32.53 90.25 -6.86
N ARG A 457 -33.46 90.93 -7.55
CA ARG A 457 -34.90 90.80 -7.24
C ARG A 457 -35.51 89.46 -7.65
N LEU A 458 -34.93 88.78 -8.66
CA LEU A 458 -35.45 87.51 -9.19
C LEU A 458 -35.00 86.26 -8.42
N SER A 459 -34.01 86.35 -7.54
CA SER A 459 -33.52 85.21 -6.75
C SER A 459 -34.52 84.80 -5.65
N ARG A 460 -35.06 85.79 -4.93
CA ARG A 460 -35.82 85.62 -3.68
C ARG A 460 -37.14 84.84 -3.91
N LEU A 461 -37.90 85.17 -4.94
CA LEU A 461 -39.16 84.48 -5.29
C LEU A 461 -38.96 83.01 -5.71
N ARG A 462 -37.79 82.64 -6.24
CA ARG A 462 -37.49 81.27 -6.69
C ARG A 462 -37.15 80.31 -5.54
N LEU A 463 -36.92 80.81 -4.33
CA LEU A 463 -36.62 79.98 -3.15
C LEU A 463 -37.88 79.37 -2.53
N ALA A 464 -38.91 80.16 -2.24
CA ALA A 464 -40.11 79.72 -1.52
C ALA A 464 -40.83 78.53 -2.19
N LEU A 465 -41.05 78.58 -3.51
CA LEU A 465 -41.70 77.49 -4.25
C LEU A 465 -40.93 76.17 -4.21
N ARG A 466 -39.59 76.21 -4.16
CA ARG A 466 -38.75 75.00 -4.09
C ARG A 466 -38.86 74.28 -2.75
N GLU A 467 -39.33 74.96 -1.70
CA GLU A 467 -39.39 74.40 -0.35
C GLU A 467 -40.66 73.57 -0.12
N GLN A 468 -41.80 73.98 -0.70
CA GLN A 468 -43.04 73.19 -0.62
C GLN A 468 -42.94 71.88 -1.39
N THR A 469 -42.40 71.89 -2.62
CA THR A 469 -42.22 70.66 -3.43
C THR A 469 -41.30 69.63 -2.76
N ARG A 470 -40.34 70.08 -1.93
CA ARG A 470 -39.45 69.21 -1.15
C ARG A 470 -40.17 68.45 -0.02
N LYS A 471 -41.25 69.00 0.54
CA LYS A 471 -42.01 68.34 1.63
C LYS A 471 -42.83 67.15 1.11
N VAL A 472 -43.58 67.34 0.02
CA VAL A 472 -44.41 66.27 -0.59
C VAL A 472 -43.56 65.07 -1.02
N ARG A 473 -42.40 65.30 -1.64
CA ARG A 473 -41.50 64.21 -2.08
C ARG A 473 -40.94 63.37 -0.92
N ARG A 474 -40.78 63.93 0.28
CA ARG A 474 -40.34 63.18 1.48
C ARG A 474 -41.43 62.26 2.03
N ALA A 475 -42.70 62.66 1.94
CA ALA A 475 -43.82 61.84 2.41
C ALA A 475 -43.99 60.56 1.59
N ASN A 476 -43.96 60.66 0.24
CA ASN A 476 -44.08 59.48 -0.62
C ASN A 476 -42.88 58.54 -0.49
N ALA A 477 -41.66 59.07 -0.33
CA ALA A 477 -40.46 58.25 -0.13
C ALA A 477 -40.56 57.35 1.12
N LEU A 478 -41.07 57.88 2.24
CA LEU A 478 -41.26 57.12 3.49
C LEU A 478 -42.34 56.02 3.38
N LEU A 479 -43.33 56.18 2.50
CA LEU A 479 -44.34 55.14 2.25
C LEU A 479 -43.79 54.03 1.37
N GLN A 480 -43.03 54.37 0.32
CA GLN A 480 -42.35 53.38 -0.52
C GLN A 480 -41.32 52.59 0.29
N GLU A 481 -40.51 53.26 1.12
CA GLU A 481 -39.51 52.62 1.99
C GLU A 481 -40.13 51.58 2.95
N ARG A 482 -41.35 51.81 3.45
CA ARG A 482 -42.07 50.82 4.28
C ARG A 482 -42.63 49.65 3.47
N PHE A 483 -43.04 49.87 2.22
CA PHE A 483 -43.50 48.78 1.36
C PHE A 483 -42.33 47.86 0.96
N ASP A 484 -41.21 48.47 0.54
CA ASP A 484 -39.91 47.80 0.33
C ASP A 484 -39.49 46.95 1.54
N GLN A 485 -39.65 47.46 2.77
CA GLN A 485 -39.32 46.72 3.99
C GLN A 485 -40.21 45.48 4.18
N CYS A 486 -41.49 45.55 3.85
CA CYS A 486 -42.41 44.41 3.90
C CYS A 486 -42.06 43.35 2.84
N GLU A 487 -41.81 43.76 1.59
CA GLU A 487 -41.42 42.81 0.53
C GLU A 487 -40.10 42.10 0.85
N ARG A 488 -39.09 42.84 1.36
CA ARG A 488 -37.81 42.26 1.82
C ARG A 488 -37.95 41.29 3.00
N LEU A 489 -39.00 41.41 3.82
CA LEU A 489 -39.29 40.44 4.88
C LEU A 489 -40.00 39.20 4.35
N LEU A 490 -40.85 39.33 3.33
CA LEU A 490 -41.48 38.19 2.64
C LEU A 490 -40.47 37.41 1.79
N SER A 491 -39.59 38.10 1.04
CA SER A 491 -38.53 37.44 0.26
C SER A 491 -37.62 36.63 1.19
N ARG A 492 -37.12 37.22 2.28
CA ARG A 492 -36.29 36.53 3.27
C ARG A 492 -36.95 35.31 3.91
N ARG A 493 -38.28 35.33 4.10
CA ARG A 493 -39.01 34.14 4.58
C ARG A 493 -39.09 33.04 3.52
N ALA A 494 -39.31 33.38 2.25
CA ALA A 494 -39.27 32.43 1.15
C ALA A 494 -37.85 31.87 0.91
N GLU A 495 -36.83 32.72 0.96
CA GLU A 495 -35.41 32.37 0.87
C GLU A 495 -35.01 31.40 1.99
N LEU A 496 -35.41 31.67 3.24
CA LEU A 496 -35.16 30.77 4.38
C LEU A 496 -35.89 29.43 4.24
N ALA A 497 -37.15 29.43 3.78
CA ALA A 497 -37.90 28.19 3.55
C ALA A 497 -37.24 27.33 2.44
N ALA A 498 -36.85 27.95 1.32
CA ALA A 498 -36.13 27.29 0.24
C ALA A 498 -34.74 26.77 0.69
N ALA A 499 -34.01 27.55 1.50
CA ALA A 499 -32.73 27.13 2.07
C ALA A 499 -32.89 25.93 3.03
N HIS A 500 -33.93 25.92 3.87
CA HIS A 500 -34.23 24.77 4.72
C HIS A 500 -34.54 23.49 3.91
N GLN A 501 -35.37 23.60 2.87
CA GLN A 501 -35.66 22.47 1.97
C GLN A 501 -34.42 22.00 1.21
N ALA A 502 -33.57 22.91 0.72
CA ALA A 502 -32.31 22.58 0.07
C ALA A 502 -31.34 21.86 1.03
N LEU A 503 -31.24 22.31 2.29
CA LEU A 503 -30.44 21.65 3.32
C LEU A 503 -30.98 20.26 3.70
N GLN A 504 -32.30 20.07 3.75
CA GLN A 504 -32.91 18.74 3.93
C GLN A 504 -32.57 17.80 2.75
N GLN A 505 -32.76 18.24 1.51
CA GLN A 505 -32.41 17.45 0.33
C GLN A 505 -30.91 17.14 0.24
N GLN A 506 -30.04 18.06 0.65
CA GLN A 506 -28.60 17.81 0.73
C GLN A 506 -28.26 16.79 1.84
N ARG A 507 -28.89 16.87 3.02
CA ARG A 507 -28.72 15.87 4.10
C ARG A 507 -29.20 14.48 3.67
N GLU A 508 -30.33 14.36 2.98
CA GLU A 508 -30.78 13.09 2.40
C GLU A 508 -29.78 12.52 1.39
N ARG A 509 -29.27 13.35 0.47
CA ARG A 509 -28.30 12.91 -0.55
C ARG A 509 -26.97 12.50 0.10
N ALA A 510 -26.49 13.27 1.07
CA ALA A 510 -25.29 12.95 1.84
C ALA A 510 -25.46 11.63 2.62
N GLY A 511 -26.57 11.46 3.35
CA GLY A 511 -26.87 10.23 4.09
C GLY A 511 -26.98 9.00 3.18
N ARG A 512 -27.67 9.11 2.03
CA ARG A 512 -27.76 8.03 1.03
C ARG A 512 -26.40 7.70 0.37
N ALA A 513 -25.53 8.68 0.18
CA ALA A 513 -24.17 8.45 -0.31
C ALA A 513 -23.28 7.78 0.75
N GLN A 514 -23.29 8.28 1.98
CA GLN A 514 -22.49 7.78 3.10
C GLN A 514 -22.91 6.36 3.51
N ALA A 515 -24.21 6.03 3.46
CA ALA A 515 -24.70 4.66 3.69
C ALA A 515 -24.22 3.67 2.62
N ARG A 516 -24.05 4.11 1.36
CA ARG A 516 -23.54 3.28 0.26
C ARG A 516 -22.02 3.11 0.30
N SER A 517 -21.27 4.12 0.71
CA SER A 517 -19.81 3.98 0.88
C SER A 517 -19.46 3.13 2.10
N ALA A 518 -20.23 3.22 3.19
CA ALA A 518 -20.02 2.42 4.40
C ALA A 518 -20.14 0.90 4.14
N THR A 519 -21.18 0.46 3.41
CA THR A 519 -21.35 -0.98 3.10
C THR A 519 -20.28 -1.49 2.13
N ALA A 520 -19.89 -0.70 1.14
CA ALA A 520 -18.77 -1.02 0.24
C ALA A 520 -17.44 -1.14 1.01
N GLY A 521 -17.16 -0.21 1.93
CA GLY A 521 -15.97 -0.26 2.79
C GLY A 521 -15.92 -1.48 3.70
N VAL A 522 -17.05 -1.89 4.30
CA VAL A 522 -17.13 -3.12 5.11
C VAL A 522 -16.90 -4.37 4.26
N MET A 523 -17.46 -4.45 3.05
CA MET A 523 -17.23 -5.58 2.14
C MET A 523 -15.77 -5.67 1.68
N LEU A 524 -15.14 -4.52 1.36
CA LEU A 524 -13.72 -4.48 0.97
C LEU A 524 -12.82 -4.87 2.14
N ALA A 525 -13.09 -4.37 3.35
CA ALA A 525 -12.37 -4.77 4.56
C ALA A 525 -12.50 -6.29 4.85
N PHE A 526 -13.69 -6.87 4.66
CA PHE A 526 -13.90 -8.32 4.81
C PHE A 526 -13.17 -9.14 3.74
N ALA A 527 -13.13 -8.68 2.49
CA ALA A 527 -12.33 -9.32 1.44
C ALA A 527 -10.82 -9.22 1.74
N ALA A 528 -10.35 -8.10 2.29
CA ALA A 528 -8.96 -7.92 2.71
C ALA A 528 -8.58 -8.82 3.88
N THR A 529 -9.43 -8.97 4.91
CA THR A 529 -9.15 -9.89 6.01
C THR A 529 -9.17 -11.36 5.56
N LEU A 530 -10.04 -11.72 4.60
CA LEU A 530 -10.03 -13.03 3.94
C LEU A 530 -8.70 -13.32 3.22
N ALA A 531 -8.19 -12.36 2.44
CA ALA A 531 -6.91 -12.49 1.74
C ALA A 531 -5.72 -12.60 2.73
N VAL A 532 -5.73 -11.80 3.80
CA VAL A 532 -4.73 -11.87 4.88
C VAL A 532 -4.80 -13.21 5.62
N LEU A 533 -5.99 -13.74 5.90
CA LEU A 533 -6.16 -15.07 6.52
C LEU A 533 -5.64 -16.19 5.63
N LEU A 534 -5.81 -16.12 4.31
CA LEU A 534 -5.33 -17.12 3.36
C LEU A 534 -3.80 -17.09 3.22
N GLY A 535 -3.19 -15.91 3.22
CA GLY A 535 -1.72 -15.77 3.28
C GLY A 535 -1.14 -16.26 4.61
N LEU A 536 -1.76 -15.88 5.74
CA LEU A 536 -1.30 -16.30 7.07
C LEU A 536 -1.51 -17.79 7.33
N SER A 537 -2.59 -18.42 6.85
CA SER A 537 -2.80 -19.86 7.06
C SER A 537 -1.74 -20.71 6.37
N TRP A 538 -1.27 -20.29 5.19
CA TRP A 538 -0.16 -20.92 4.49
C TRP A 538 1.17 -20.82 5.28
N VAL A 539 1.51 -19.61 5.73
CA VAL A 539 2.75 -19.35 6.49
C VAL A 539 2.73 -20.00 7.88
N LEU A 540 1.56 -20.09 8.54
CA LEU A 540 1.42 -20.82 9.80
C LEU A 540 1.49 -22.34 9.59
N ALA A 541 0.89 -22.87 8.52
CA ALA A 541 0.95 -24.30 8.23
C ALA A 541 2.40 -24.79 8.05
N GLU A 542 3.26 -24.02 7.37
CA GLU A 542 4.68 -24.34 7.23
C GLU A 542 5.45 -24.34 8.57
N LYS A 543 5.05 -23.49 9.53
CA LYS A 543 5.66 -23.46 10.88
C LYS A 543 5.13 -24.54 11.81
N ILE A 544 3.86 -24.92 11.67
CA ILE A 544 3.18 -25.89 12.56
C ILE A 544 3.43 -27.33 12.08
N SER A 545 3.45 -27.56 10.77
CA SER A 545 3.80 -28.83 10.15
C SER A 545 4.98 -28.64 9.20
N PRO A 546 6.24 -28.79 9.68
CA PRO A 546 7.42 -28.74 8.83
C PRO A 546 7.44 -29.96 7.92
N GLY A 547 6.74 -29.84 6.78
CA GLY A 547 6.40 -30.98 5.92
C GLY A 547 7.60 -31.82 5.49
N GLU A 548 7.30 -33.08 5.19
CA GLU A 548 8.27 -34.09 4.81
C GLU A 548 8.82 -33.86 3.40
N TYR A 549 10.13 -34.00 3.25
CA TYR A 549 10.84 -33.93 1.97
C TYR A 549 11.68 -35.21 1.81
N ALA A 550 11.74 -35.74 0.58
CA ALA A 550 12.82 -36.63 0.18
C ALA A 550 14.06 -35.80 -0.18
N ALA A 551 15.22 -36.27 0.27
CA ALA A 551 16.50 -35.98 -0.36
C ALA A 551 17.01 -37.25 -1.04
N SER A 552 17.60 -37.11 -2.23
CA SER A 552 18.21 -38.22 -2.97
C SER A 552 19.71 -37.98 -3.15
N ALA A 553 20.48 -39.07 -3.12
CA ALA A 553 21.91 -39.09 -3.41
C ALA A 553 22.29 -40.37 -4.16
N ALA A 554 23.32 -40.32 -4.99
CA ALA A 554 23.79 -41.48 -5.76
C ALA A 554 25.28 -41.74 -5.50
N MET A 555 25.62 -42.98 -5.17
CA MET A 555 27.00 -43.47 -5.07
C MET A 555 27.29 -44.50 -6.16
N GLU A 556 28.53 -44.55 -6.63
CA GLU A 556 28.97 -45.49 -7.66
C GLU A 556 30.35 -46.07 -7.33
N ALA A 557 30.58 -47.31 -7.79
CA ALA A 557 31.89 -47.93 -7.82
C ALA A 557 32.76 -47.27 -8.91
N ASP A 558 33.85 -46.62 -8.50
CA ASP A 558 34.76 -45.91 -9.41
C ASP A 558 35.53 -46.89 -10.30
N ILE A 559 35.23 -46.83 -11.59
CA ILE A 559 35.81 -47.67 -12.65
C ILE A 559 37.08 -47.02 -13.25
N THR A 560 37.46 -45.81 -12.81
CA THR A 560 38.52 -44.99 -13.46
C THR A 560 39.91 -45.66 -13.45
N GLU A 561 40.24 -46.42 -12.39
CA GLU A 561 41.53 -47.11 -12.28
C GLU A 561 41.56 -48.46 -13.01
N ARG A 562 40.40 -49.12 -13.16
CA ARG A 562 40.26 -50.49 -13.68
C ARG A 562 38.80 -50.80 -14.03
N ALA A 563 38.56 -51.49 -15.14
CA ALA A 563 37.29 -52.16 -15.41
C ALA A 563 37.00 -53.26 -14.37
N LEU A 564 35.95 -53.06 -13.58
CA LEU A 564 35.43 -54.00 -12.59
C LEU A 564 34.54 -55.05 -13.27
N ASN A 565 34.54 -56.27 -12.75
CA ASN A 565 33.67 -57.35 -13.19
C ASN A 565 32.27 -57.25 -12.55
N GLU A 566 31.25 -57.85 -13.15
CA GLU A 566 29.87 -57.91 -12.64
C GLU A 566 29.81 -58.46 -11.20
N GLN A 567 30.62 -59.48 -10.89
CA GLN A 567 30.79 -59.99 -9.52
C GLN A 567 31.42 -58.97 -8.56
N GLU A 568 32.38 -58.16 -9.01
CA GLU A 568 33.02 -57.13 -8.16
C GLU A 568 32.07 -55.96 -7.89
N LEU A 569 31.20 -55.62 -8.85
CA LEU A 569 30.17 -54.59 -8.71
C LEU A 569 29.02 -55.02 -7.78
N SER A 570 28.59 -56.28 -7.84
CA SER A 570 27.60 -56.84 -6.90
C SER A 570 28.19 -57.04 -5.50
N GLU A 571 29.44 -57.52 -5.36
CA GLU A 571 30.13 -57.54 -4.06
C GLU A 571 30.31 -56.13 -3.47
N TRP A 572 30.59 -55.12 -4.29
CA TRP A 572 30.61 -53.71 -3.86
C TRP A 572 29.24 -53.25 -3.36
N GLN A 573 28.14 -53.66 -4.02
CA GLN A 573 26.79 -53.28 -3.64
C GLN A 573 26.41 -53.92 -2.31
N THR A 574 26.50 -55.24 -2.19
CA THR A 574 26.18 -55.99 -0.97
C THR A 574 26.98 -55.49 0.23
N TYR A 575 28.24 -55.05 0.04
CA TYR A 575 28.99 -54.41 1.11
C TYR A 575 28.36 -53.10 1.61
N HIS A 576 27.87 -52.23 0.72
CA HIS A 576 27.26 -50.95 1.12
C HIS A 576 25.84 -51.10 1.67
N GLU A 577 25.11 -52.13 1.23
CA GLU A 577 23.83 -52.52 1.83
C GLU A 577 24.05 -52.97 3.28
N GLN A 578 24.96 -53.92 3.51
CA GLN A 578 25.32 -54.42 4.85
C GLN A 578 26.04 -53.39 5.73
N LEU A 579 26.64 -52.35 5.15
CA LEU A 579 27.32 -51.29 5.90
C LEU A 579 26.34 -50.48 6.77
N LEU A 580 25.08 -50.35 6.35
CA LEU A 580 24.04 -49.71 7.15
C LEU A 580 23.69 -50.54 8.40
N GLU A 581 23.81 -51.86 8.33
CA GLU A 581 23.54 -52.78 9.44
C GLU A 581 24.69 -52.88 10.46
N ASP A 582 25.89 -52.32 10.21
CA ASP A 582 27.02 -52.35 11.16
C ASP A 582 26.84 -51.32 12.30
N PRO A 583 26.69 -51.73 13.58
CA PRO A 583 26.57 -50.80 14.69
C PRO A 583 27.76 -49.82 14.82
N ARG A 584 28.96 -50.21 14.36
CA ARG A 584 30.16 -49.35 14.37
C ARG A 584 30.11 -48.29 13.29
N PHE A 585 29.43 -48.57 12.18
CA PHE A 585 29.13 -47.57 11.18
C PHE A 585 28.11 -46.56 11.73
N MET A 586 27.03 -47.04 12.36
CA MET A 586 26.03 -46.20 13.03
C MET A 586 26.64 -45.31 14.13
N GLU A 587 27.56 -45.83 14.95
CA GLU A 587 28.35 -45.03 15.90
C GLU A 587 29.14 -43.90 15.21
N THR A 588 29.84 -44.23 14.11
CA THR A 588 30.65 -43.26 13.35
C THR A 588 29.77 -42.19 12.68
N ALA A 589 28.62 -42.60 12.12
CA ALA A 589 27.69 -41.70 11.44
C ALA A 589 26.96 -40.76 12.42
N ALA A 590 26.48 -41.29 13.55
CA ALA A 590 25.85 -40.49 14.61
C ALA A 590 26.83 -39.44 15.19
N ASP A 591 28.10 -39.80 15.40
CA ASP A 591 29.10 -38.86 15.90
C ASP A 591 29.51 -37.79 14.85
N LEU A 592 29.37 -38.07 13.54
CA LEU A 592 29.49 -37.07 12.47
C LEU A 592 28.27 -36.12 12.40
N LEU A 593 27.05 -36.66 12.52
CA LEU A 593 25.80 -35.87 12.58
C LEU A 593 25.80 -34.92 13.79
N LYS A 594 26.25 -35.41 14.95
CA LYS A 594 26.49 -34.63 16.17
C LYS A 594 27.46 -33.47 15.94
N ARG A 595 28.59 -33.71 15.26
CA ARG A 595 29.57 -32.66 14.91
C ARG A 595 29.02 -31.64 13.91
N ARG A 596 28.09 -32.03 13.04
CA ARG A 596 27.32 -31.15 12.15
C ARG A 596 26.10 -30.49 12.82
N GLY A 597 25.94 -30.63 14.15
CA GLY A 597 24.90 -29.97 14.95
C GLY A 597 23.53 -30.67 14.93
N ILE A 598 23.41 -31.85 14.32
CA ILE A 598 22.14 -32.60 14.23
C ILE A 598 21.99 -33.47 15.49
N THR A 599 21.80 -32.80 16.63
CA THR A 599 21.76 -33.42 17.97
C THR A 599 20.67 -34.46 18.17
N THR A 600 19.60 -34.41 17.36
CA THR A 600 18.50 -35.39 17.37
C THR A 600 18.91 -36.77 16.88
N LEU A 601 19.97 -36.88 16.07
CA LEU A 601 20.51 -38.14 15.52
C LEU A 601 21.96 -38.38 16.01
N ALA A 602 22.29 -37.85 17.19
CA ALA A 602 23.63 -37.89 17.78
C ALA A 602 23.92 -39.14 18.63
N THR A 603 22.98 -40.08 18.69
CA THR A 603 23.12 -41.38 19.35
C THR A 603 22.83 -42.50 18.34
N PRO A 604 23.55 -43.65 18.38
CA PRO A 604 23.47 -44.66 17.32
C PRO A 604 22.04 -45.18 17.12
N GLY A 605 21.38 -45.65 18.20
CA GLY A 605 20.01 -46.17 18.14
C GLY A 605 18.92 -45.14 17.78
N ALA A 606 19.22 -43.83 17.77
CA ALA A 606 18.30 -42.81 17.28
C ALA A 606 18.53 -42.48 15.79
N LEU A 607 19.74 -42.74 15.27
CA LEU A 607 20.00 -42.77 13.82
C LEU A 607 19.42 -44.04 13.21
N ASP A 608 19.71 -45.19 13.81
CA ASP A 608 19.25 -46.54 13.45
C ASP A 608 17.73 -46.57 13.16
N ALA A 609 16.91 -46.35 14.19
CA ALA A 609 15.45 -46.32 14.07
C ALA A 609 14.90 -45.18 13.16
N TYR A 610 15.70 -44.14 12.89
CA TYR A 610 15.34 -43.09 11.93
C TYR A 610 15.59 -43.55 10.48
N LEU A 611 16.69 -44.26 10.22
CA LEU A 611 16.98 -44.83 8.90
C LEU A 611 16.02 -45.98 8.59
N ASP A 612 15.72 -46.88 9.55
CA ASP A 612 14.68 -47.92 9.40
C ASP A 612 13.31 -47.36 8.95
N THR A 613 12.95 -46.17 9.44
CA THR A 613 11.64 -45.55 9.19
C THR A 613 11.64 -44.68 7.91
N SER A 614 12.79 -44.15 7.50
CA SER A 614 12.84 -43.03 6.54
C SER A 614 13.91 -43.14 5.45
N LEU A 615 14.80 -44.13 5.49
CA LEU A 615 15.75 -44.39 4.41
C LEU A 615 15.20 -45.49 3.48
N THR A 616 15.09 -45.15 2.20
CA THR A 616 14.84 -46.10 1.11
C THR A 616 16.08 -46.19 0.23
N MET A 617 16.45 -47.41 -0.15
CA MET A 617 17.67 -47.72 -0.88
C MET A 617 17.31 -48.52 -2.13
N GLU A 618 17.76 -48.03 -3.29
CA GLU A 618 17.52 -48.64 -4.59
C GLU A 618 18.85 -48.87 -5.31
N SER A 619 19.09 -50.10 -5.78
CA SER A 619 20.14 -50.36 -6.78
C SER A 619 19.49 -50.38 -8.17
N PRO A 620 19.72 -49.38 -9.03
CA PRO A 620 19.22 -49.38 -10.40
C PRO A 620 20.07 -50.25 -11.35
N ALA A 621 21.31 -50.57 -10.95
CA ALA A 621 22.25 -51.44 -11.65
C ALA A 621 23.45 -51.74 -10.73
N ASP A 622 24.04 -52.93 -10.87
CA ASP A 622 25.24 -53.37 -10.14
C ASP A 622 26.33 -52.28 -10.11
N GLY A 623 26.84 -51.97 -8.92
CA GLY A 623 27.84 -50.93 -8.72
C GLY A 623 27.28 -49.50 -8.59
N LYS A 624 25.96 -49.29 -8.66
CA LYS A 624 25.29 -48.01 -8.38
C LYS A 624 24.32 -48.16 -7.21
N LEU A 625 24.29 -47.17 -6.31
CA LEU A 625 23.41 -47.17 -5.15
C LEU A 625 22.74 -45.80 -4.99
N ASN A 626 21.42 -45.77 -5.17
CA ASN A 626 20.60 -44.60 -4.92
C ASN A 626 20.04 -44.69 -3.49
N LEU A 627 20.19 -43.59 -2.73
CA LEU A 627 19.68 -43.46 -1.38
C LEU A 627 18.67 -42.31 -1.35
N GLU A 628 17.39 -42.61 -1.14
CA GLU A 628 16.35 -41.62 -0.86
C GLU A 628 16.06 -41.61 0.64
N LEU A 629 16.43 -40.51 1.32
CA LEU A 629 16.10 -40.27 2.72
C LEU A 629 14.93 -39.30 2.81
N ARG A 630 13.88 -39.69 3.55
CA ARG A 630 12.74 -38.84 3.88
C ARG A 630 12.96 -38.16 5.24
N GLY A 631 12.28 -37.04 5.47
CA GLY A 631 12.40 -36.30 6.73
C GLY A 631 11.81 -34.90 6.74
N GLN A 632 11.59 -34.38 7.95
CA GLN A 632 11.02 -33.05 8.19
C GLN A 632 12.03 -31.93 7.91
N GLY A 633 11.72 -31.10 6.92
CA GLY A 633 12.50 -29.93 6.51
C GLY A 633 13.68 -30.25 5.57
N SER A 634 13.58 -29.80 4.32
CA SER A 634 14.53 -30.07 3.21
C SER A 634 15.99 -29.96 3.60
N THR A 635 16.45 -28.79 4.08
CA THR A 635 17.85 -28.55 4.47
C THR A 635 18.33 -29.43 5.64
N ARG A 636 17.42 -30.00 6.45
CA ARG A 636 17.79 -30.98 7.49
C ARG A 636 17.99 -32.36 6.86
N THR A 637 17.01 -32.85 6.11
CA THR A 637 17.07 -34.16 5.44
C THR A 637 18.27 -34.26 4.49
N GLU A 638 18.50 -33.22 3.69
CA GLU A 638 19.66 -33.07 2.81
C GLU A 638 20.99 -33.22 3.56
N ARG A 639 21.15 -32.51 4.69
CA ARG A 639 22.37 -32.59 5.51
C ARG A 639 22.53 -33.94 6.21
N VAL A 640 21.45 -34.61 6.61
CA VAL A 640 21.53 -35.96 7.19
C VAL A 640 22.04 -36.93 6.13
N LEU A 641 21.43 -36.92 4.93
CA LEU A 641 21.82 -37.79 3.83
C LEU A 641 23.24 -37.50 3.33
N ASP A 642 23.65 -36.24 3.15
CA ASP A 642 25.03 -35.89 2.80
C ASP A 642 26.03 -36.42 3.85
N THR A 643 25.70 -36.30 5.14
CA THR A 643 26.56 -36.83 6.21
C THR A 643 26.67 -38.35 6.14
N LEU A 644 25.55 -39.04 5.88
CA LEU A 644 25.48 -40.50 5.78
C LEU A 644 26.27 -41.01 4.56
N VAL A 645 26.02 -40.43 3.38
CA VAL A 645 26.68 -40.75 2.11
C VAL A 645 28.19 -40.52 2.19
N VAL A 646 28.63 -39.37 2.73
CA VAL A 646 30.06 -39.10 2.95
C VAL A 646 30.67 -40.05 3.99
N ALA A 647 29.90 -40.49 5.00
CA ALA A 647 30.35 -41.51 5.94
C ALA A 647 30.48 -42.89 5.27
N MET A 648 29.51 -43.32 4.46
CA MET A 648 29.51 -44.59 3.72
C MET A 648 30.70 -44.66 2.76
N ALA A 649 30.87 -43.65 1.90
CA ALA A 649 31.99 -43.56 0.98
C ALA A 649 33.34 -43.58 1.73
N ARG A 650 33.45 -42.88 2.86
CA ARG A 650 34.67 -42.89 3.70
C ARG A 650 34.93 -44.23 4.39
N ALA A 651 33.88 -44.97 4.75
CA ALA A 651 34.01 -46.30 5.34
C ALA A 651 34.41 -47.33 4.28
N GLY A 652 33.73 -47.37 3.13
CA GLY A 652 34.08 -48.21 1.98
C GLY A 652 35.50 -47.96 1.48
N ASN A 653 35.91 -46.70 1.33
CA ASN A 653 37.28 -46.37 0.90
C ASN A 653 38.35 -46.71 1.95
N ARG A 654 37.98 -46.82 3.24
CA ARG A 654 38.88 -47.33 4.29
C ARG A 654 38.99 -48.86 4.26
N THR A 655 37.94 -49.57 3.85
CA THR A 655 37.92 -51.04 3.77
C THR A 655 38.31 -51.60 2.41
N ARG A 656 38.38 -50.77 1.35
CA ARG A 656 38.81 -51.10 -0.03
C ARG A 656 39.91 -52.16 -0.10
N GLY A 657 41.05 -51.93 0.55
CA GLY A 657 42.21 -52.86 0.57
C GLY A 657 42.04 -54.15 1.37
N ARG A 658 40.83 -54.48 1.84
CA ARG A 658 40.45 -55.74 2.49
C ARG A 658 39.25 -56.44 1.84
N ARG A 659 38.59 -55.78 0.89
CA ARG A 659 37.48 -56.33 0.12
C ARG A 659 38.02 -57.00 -1.15
N LEU A 660 37.24 -57.89 -1.75
CA LEU A 660 37.63 -58.63 -2.97
C LEU A 660 37.48 -57.77 -4.23
N ASP A 661 36.42 -56.96 -4.32
CA ASP A 661 36.19 -56.01 -5.42
C ASP A 661 37.29 -54.96 -5.55
N GLY A 662 37.81 -54.49 -4.41
CA GLY A 662 38.87 -53.49 -4.36
C GLY A 662 38.54 -52.17 -5.07
N ALA A 663 37.27 -51.79 -5.20
CA ALA A 663 36.84 -50.55 -5.86
C ALA A 663 36.81 -49.34 -4.89
N THR A 664 36.92 -48.13 -5.44
CA THR A 664 36.69 -46.88 -4.68
C THR A 664 35.21 -46.53 -4.75
N THR A 665 34.61 -46.09 -3.65
CA THR A 665 33.27 -45.49 -3.65
C THR A 665 33.36 -43.99 -3.92
N VAL A 666 32.68 -43.53 -4.96
CA VAL A 666 32.54 -42.12 -5.33
C VAL A 666 31.08 -41.70 -5.19
N VAL A 667 30.86 -40.46 -4.73
CA VAL A 667 29.54 -39.84 -4.68
C VAL A 667 29.34 -39.12 -6.02
N VAL A 668 28.42 -39.65 -6.84
CA VAL A 668 28.14 -39.12 -8.19
C VAL A 668 27.15 -37.97 -8.12
N GLU A 669 26.08 -38.14 -7.35
CA GLU A 669 25.13 -37.08 -7.05
C GLU A 669 25.17 -36.80 -5.53
N PRO A 670 25.60 -35.59 -5.10
CA PRO A 670 25.55 -35.21 -3.70
C PRO A 670 24.08 -35.09 -3.25
N ALA A 671 23.82 -35.27 -1.96
CA ALA A 671 22.47 -35.25 -1.44
C ALA A 671 21.76 -33.91 -1.76
N ALA A 672 20.61 -34.01 -2.44
CA ALA A 672 19.80 -32.86 -2.82
C ALA A 672 18.35 -33.08 -2.37
N ALA A 673 17.79 -32.15 -1.59
CA ALA A 673 16.37 -32.20 -1.26
C ALA A 673 15.50 -31.84 -2.48
N ARG A 674 14.44 -32.63 -2.71
CA ARG A 674 13.38 -32.26 -3.64
C ARG A 674 12.73 -30.95 -3.19
N ARG A 675 12.48 -30.03 -4.13
CA ARG A 675 11.97 -28.68 -3.80
C ARG A 675 10.56 -28.71 -3.21
N ASP A 676 9.75 -29.62 -3.70
CA ASP A 676 8.37 -29.82 -3.26
C ASP A 676 8.33 -30.83 -2.09
N PRO A 677 7.60 -30.54 -1.00
CA PRO A 677 7.37 -31.52 0.06
C PRO A 677 6.51 -32.67 -0.49
N LEU A 678 6.77 -33.90 -0.04
CA LEU A 678 5.99 -35.09 -0.41
C LEU A 678 4.60 -35.09 0.24
N ASP A 679 4.51 -34.49 1.44
CA ASP A 679 3.35 -34.60 2.32
C ASP A 679 2.30 -33.50 2.08
N GLN A 680 1.07 -33.93 1.81
CA GLN A 680 -0.10 -33.06 1.64
C GLN A 680 -0.65 -32.49 2.96
N THR A 681 -0.13 -32.89 4.13
CA THR A 681 -0.56 -32.37 5.44
C THR A 681 -0.40 -30.85 5.56
N ARG A 682 0.52 -30.22 4.80
CA ARG A 682 0.56 -28.75 4.69
C ARG A 682 -0.74 -28.15 4.18
N LEU A 683 -1.38 -28.77 3.16
CA LEU A 683 -2.65 -28.32 2.60
C LEU A 683 -3.81 -28.56 3.57
N THR A 684 -3.82 -29.68 4.30
CA THR A 684 -4.87 -29.97 5.29
C THR A 684 -4.75 -29.05 6.51
N CYS A 685 -3.55 -28.78 7.01
CA CYS A 685 -3.29 -27.80 8.05
C CYS A 685 -3.66 -26.37 7.61
N ALA A 686 -3.22 -25.93 6.43
CA ALA A 686 -3.57 -24.60 5.90
C ALA A 686 -5.08 -24.45 5.71
N GLY A 687 -5.76 -25.49 5.21
CA GLY A 687 -7.22 -25.55 5.08
C GLY A 687 -7.95 -25.50 6.43
N ALA A 688 -7.46 -26.21 7.45
CA ALA A 688 -8.01 -26.18 8.80
C ALA A 688 -7.85 -24.82 9.48
N ILE A 689 -6.65 -24.22 9.40
CA ILE A 689 -6.36 -22.89 9.94
C ILE A 689 -7.21 -21.82 9.24
N PHE A 690 -7.29 -21.87 7.90
CA PHE A 690 -8.14 -20.98 7.12
C PHE A 690 -9.63 -21.15 7.45
N GLY A 691 -10.13 -22.39 7.52
CA GLY A 691 -11.52 -22.69 7.87
C GLY A 691 -11.91 -22.19 9.26
N GLY A 692 -11.06 -22.42 10.27
CA GLY A 692 -11.26 -21.89 11.62
C GLY A 692 -11.26 -20.36 11.65
N GLY A 693 -10.29 -19.73 11.00
CA GLY A 693 -10.23 -18.27 10.87
C GLY A 693 -11.45 -17.68 10.16
N PHE A 694 -11.86 -18.28 9.05
CA PHE A 694 -13.03 -17.86 8.26
C PHE A 694 -14.35 -17.97 9.03
N LEU A 695 -14.55 -19.05 9.78
CA LEU A 695 -15.72 -19.22 10.65
C LEU A 695 -15.74 -18.14 11.76
N LEU A 696 -14.59 -17.84 12.36
CA LEU A 696 -14.47 -16.80 13.38
C LEU A 696 -14.76 -15.40 12.81
N THR A 697 -14.16 -15.03 11.67
CA THR A 697 -14.44 -13.73 11.02
C THR A 697 -15.86 -13.62 10.51
N SER A 698 -16.47 -14.71 10.03
CA SER A 698 -17.87 -14.74 9.61
C SER A 698 -18.82 -14.60 10.80
N GLY A 699 -18.51 -15.23 11.94
CA GLY A 699 -19.24 -15.06 13.20
C GLY A 699 -19.20 -13.62 13.70
N LEU A 700 -18.02 -12.99 13.73
CA LEU A 700 -17.87 -11.57 14.07
C LEU A 700 -18.61 -10.67 13.07
N GLY A 701 -18.52 -10.97 11.76
CA GLY A 701 -19.25 -10.26 10.72
C GLY A 701 -20.77 -10.30 10.91
N LEU A 702 -21.32 -11.46 11.28
CA LEU A 702 -22.76 -11.61 11.61
C LEU A 702 -23.15 -10.83 12.88
N VAL A 703 -22.28 -10.74 13.89
CA VAL A 703 -22.52 -9.91 15.10
C VAL A 703 -22.52 -8.42 14.74
N VAL A 704 -21.54 -7.95 13.97
CA VAL A 704 -21.49 -6.56 13.47
C VAL A 704 -22.72 -6.24 12.61
N TRP A 705 -23.07 -7.13 11.67
CA TRP A 705 -24.25 -6.97 10.81
C TRP A 705 -25.55 -6.90 11.62
N LYS A 706 -25.74 -7.77 12.63
CA LYS A 706 -26.90 -7.68 13.54
C LYS A 706 -26.96 -6.34 14.29
N ARG A 707 -25.81 -5.81 14.77
CA ARG A 707 -25.77 -4.49 15.42
C ARG A 707 -26.06 -3.34 14.44
N MET A 708 -25.56 -3.41 13.20
CA MET A 708 -25.86 -2.41 12.16
C MET A 708 -27.33 -2.47 11.71
N ALA A 709 -27.90 -3.66 11.58
CA ALA A 709 -29.32 -3.84 11.26
C ALA A 709 -30.23 -3.28 12.37
N ALA A 710 -29.90 -3.52 13.64
CA ALA A 710 -30.62 -2.95 14.79
C ALA A 710 -30.42 -1.43 14.93
N ALA A 711 -29.27 -0.88 14.53
CA ALA A 711 -29.07 0.56 14.46
C ALA A 711 -29.87 1.20 13.32
N LYS A 712 -29.93 0.55 12.15
CA LYS A 712 -30.72 0.98 11.00
C LYS A 712 -32.22 0.97 11.31
N SER A 713 -32.74 -0.10 11.93
CA SER A 713 -34.17 -0.17 12.27
C SER A 713 -34.58 0.89 13.29
N LYS A 714 -33.72 1.20 14.27
CA LYS A 714 -33.92 2.35 15.17
C LYS A 714 -34.00 3.67 14.40
N PHE A 715 -32.98 3.96 13.59
CA PHE A 715 -32.95 5.19 12.78
C PHE A 715 -34.18 5.33 11.86
N GLU A 716 -34.68 4.23 11.29
CA GLU A 716 -35.90 4.23 10.48
C GLU A 716 -37.18 4.48 11.31
N HIS A 717 -37.24 4.03 12.58
CA HIS A 717 -38.33 4.40 13.51
C HIS A 717 -38.21 5.86 13.97
N ASP A 718 -37.00 6.34 14.27
CA ASP A 718 -36.75 7.71 14.69
C ASP A 718 -37.15 8.70 13.59
N GLN A 719 -36.82 8.40 12.32
CA GLN A 719 -37.28 9.20 11.17
C GLN A 719 -38.79 9.17 10.96
N GLN A 720 -39.46 8.04 11.22
CA GLN A 720 -40.93 7.96 11.15
C GLN A 720 -41.58 8.78 12.28
N LEU A 721 -41.01 8.76 13.49
CA LEU A 721 -41.43 9.60 14.60
C LEU A 721 -41.22 11.09 14.31
N GLU A 722 -40.06 11.49 13.78
CA GLU A 722 -39.84 12.89 13.37
C GLU A 722 -40.82 13.35 12.29
N ALA A 723 -41.15 12.50 11.31
CA ALA A 723 -42.13 12.82 10.27
C ALA A 723 -43.54 13.03 10.84
N LEU A 724 -44.01 12.11 11.71
CA LEU A 724 -45.31 12.21 12.37
C LEU A 724 -45.39 13.42 13.32
N LEU A 725 -44.31 13.72 14.06
CA LEU A 725 -44.22 14.90 14.92
C LEU A 725 -44.12 16.21 14.13
N ALA A 726 -43.58 16.18 12.92
CA ALA A 726 -43.60 17.33 12.02
C ALA A 726 -45.02 17.57 11.48
N GLU A 727 -45.72 16.53 11.03
CA GLU A 727 -47.10 16.63 10.54
C GLU A 727 -48.08 17.11 11.63
N ALA A 728 -47.97 16.57 12.84
CA ALA A 728 -48.76 16.99 14.00
C ALA A 728 -48.49 18.44 14.47
N ARG A 729 -47.36 19.06 14.07
CA ARG A 729 -47.03 20.45 14.45
C ARG A 729 -47.65 21.52 13.56
N TRP A 730 -48.28 21.16 12.44
CA TRP A 730 -48.95 22.10 11.54
C TRP A 730 -50.48 22.13 11.71
N THR A 731 -51.04 21.33 12.61
CA THR A 731 -52.50 21.13 12.78
C THR A 731 -53.13 21.83 13.99
N ASP A 732 -52.49 22.89 14.53
CA ASP A 732 -53.12 23.79 15.52
C ASP A 732 -53.42 25.20 14.94
N PRO A 733 -54.62 25.40 14.35
CA PRO A 733 -55.08 26.69 13.84
C PRO A 733 -55.89 27.48 14.88
N ARG A 734 -55.56 27.44 16.18
CA ARG A 734 -56.36 28.09 17.26
C ARG A 734 -55.73 29.34 17.90
N ILE A 735 -55.05 30.13 17.08
CA ILE A 735 -54.69 31.54 17.35
C ILE A 735 -55.10 32.32 16.10
N ASN A 736 -56.05 33.26 16.10
CA ASN A 736 -56.45 34.17 17.19
C ASN A 736 -57.89 34.71 17.06
N LEU A 737 -58.44 35.20 18.17
CA LEU A 737 -59.40 36.32 18.32
C LEU A 737 -60.68 36.37 17.45
N ASP A 738 -61.83 36.02 18.04
CA ASP A 738 -62.93 36.99 18.27
C ASP A 738 -64.06 36.39 19.14
N ALA A 739 -63.97 36.56 20.47
CA ALA A 739 -65.06 36.22 21.42
C ALA A 739 -64.86 36.85 22.83
N PRO A 740 -65.21 38.13 23.06
CA PRO A 740 -65.31 38.68 24.42
C PRO A 740 -66.64 38.29 25.07
N GLY A 741 -66.63 37.41 26.07
CA GLY A 741 -67.87 36.88 26.67
C GLY A 741 -67.70 36.23 28.05
N ALA A 742 -67.32 37.01 29.06
CA ALA A 742 -67.15 36.51 30.43
C ALA A 742 -68.49 36.50 31.21
N ALA A 743 -69.00 35.31 31.58
CA ALA A 743 -70.06 35.15 32.58
C ALA A 743 -70.14 33.72 33.17
N ALA A 744 -69.95 33.61 34.50
CA ALA A 744 -70.56 32.69 35.49
C ALA A 744 -70.64 31.15 35.27
N GLY A 745 -70.58 30.40 36.39
CA GLY A 745 -70.86 28.95 36.50
C GLY A 745 -69.63 28.13 36.92
N SER A 746 -69.26 28.08 38.21
CA SER A 746 -69.78 27.16 39.25
C SER A 746 -69.33 25.69 39.11
N GLU A 747 -68.31 25.33 39.88
CA GLU A 747 -68.24 24.16 40.78
C GLU A 747 -68.90 22.82 40.36
N ASN A 748 -68.10 21.74 40.22
CA ASN A 748 -68.19 20.48 41.01
C ASN A 748 -67.23 19.37 40.50
N GLY A 749 -66.88 18.41 41.38
CA GLY A 749 -66.11 17.17 41.07
C GLY A 749 -64.58 17.36 40.98
N ALA A 750 -63.69 16.70 41.73
CA ALA A 750 -63.73 15.56 42.65
C ALA A 750 -63.94 14.15 42.02
N GLY A 751 -63.10 13.18 42.43
CA GLY A 751 -62.90 11.84 41.84
C GLY A 751 -61.51 11.77 41.18
N GLU A 752 -60.47 11.17 41.75
CA GLU A 752 -60.25 9.75 42.13
C GLU A 752 -60.25 8.76 40.96
N GLN A 753 -59.08 8.51 40.39
CA GLN A 753 -58.41 7.19 40.38
C GLN A 753 -56.92 7.32 40.02
#